data_AF-G8QNM5-F1
#
_entry.id   AF-G8QNM5-F1
#
_cell.length_a   1.000
_cell.length_b   1.000
_cell.length_c   1.000
_cell.angle_alpha   90.00
_cell.angle_beta   90.00
_cell.angle_gamma   90.00
#
_symmetry.space_group_name_H-M   'P 1'
#
loop_
_entity.id
_entity.type
_entity.pdbx_description
1 polymer ?
#
loop_
_entity_poly.entity_id
_entity_poly.type
_entity_poly.pdbx_seq_one_letter_code
_entity_poly.pdbx_strand_id
1 'polypeptide(L)'
;MSIDKKNKDNLKVNGEVSPASPRPLKSNDPLKFWTNHPTENALLDLHPFADGEFQNPNPRTGSGNWGGPFTGRPVLIAELAPAIQARCILVGSGRVENYLGALRAWWRLFDAIESDSVATDGINHQVSSVAYLSVLHEAVAKQRNMSPQLFRDFLTVADDTRRFLRLPPLGWIPPAQRKGESHLIPEHQARAIKTALKQDWECVRKTWARYDRVMAEADRRAAGESSVDLGDDERLLKNWQHFQTIQQKTGLTLPSGDQLLGDRKSASYLCTNGLERRVMRAIRFPTAKEADIAFHLALMNSGWNPSTLAKVDADAPYLTRNHPKNADQLVLSIDDTDEETEEETLRADKARAGGSTQFCIGQKSQPSSAPMVVAAYLTRTALLREVVKADYKAAERQLAHLRNGDASQEAIAALLMRVQTLRQWSHSVWLYVDHKGKIACLKMQCWKRYLNVEGGTQLSYLDVVRQRLNAQRPADDQILNITPADFRDIYARWVYIQSSGNILAVMLALGHASIETTVGYLRYKIYKVEQDEQVRRFMIHLFDGLGRGEVDLTKLAQLVRHGKITPEMEARLAEYRALQRSRIGMGCADPRHPPAHVAPGHVPGRLCGTNRCLKRCEHARFLPEAMDGVAMRVEELMVMSDHLPREPWLKGGFQDELEMGEDLLDNLFPSTAVAEARAAWRARILAGEHMIPGLGRIDQLEETA
;
A
#
# COMPACT_ATOMS: atom_id res chain seq x y z
N MET A 1 -34.22 26.70 -18.81
CA MET A 1 -33.27 25.79 -18.14
C MET A 1 -32.42 26.63 -17.21
N SER A 2 -32.77 26.63 -15.92
CA SER A 2 -32.21 27.51 -14.89
C SER A 2 -30.87 26.96 -14.40
N ILE A 3 -29.85 27.81 -14.43
CA ILE A 3 -28.56 27.54 -13.80
C ILE A 3 -28.75 27.80 -12.31
N ASP A 4 -29.05 26.73 -11.56
CA ASP A 4 -29.17 26.82 -10.11
C ASP A 4 -27.79 27.08 -9.48
N LYS A 5 -27.71 28.24 -8.82
CA LYS A 5 -26.58 28.69 -8.01
C LYS A 5 -26.36 27.69 -6.88
N LYS A 6 -25.32 26.84 -7.00
CA LYS A 6 -24.80 26.06 -5.87
C LYS A 6 -24.21 27.01 -4.83
N ASN A 7 -24.92 27.14 -3.71
CA ASN A 7 -24.50 27.86 -2.53
C ASN A 7 -23.26 27.16 -1.93
N LYS A 8 -22.15 27.91 -1.77
CA LYS A 8 -20.83 27.42 -1.31
C LYS A 8 -20.68 27.48 0.22
N ASP A 9 -21.75 27.21 0.96
CA ASP A 9 -21.73 27.18 2.43
C ASP A 9 -22.05 25.78 2.95
N ASN A 10 -21.07 24.87 2.87
CA ASN A 10 -21.09 23.58 3.56
C ASN A 10 -20.44 23.64 4.96
N LEU A 11 -20.23 24.84 5.51
CA LEU A 11 -19.78 25.05 6.88
C LEU A 11 -20.99 25.19 7.80
N LYS A 12 -21.69 24.08 8.09
CA LYS A 12 -22.51 23.84 9.30
C LYS A 12 -23.29 22.53 9.16
N VAL A 13 -22.65 21.40 9.49
CA VAL A 13 -23.16 20.36 10.42
C VAL A 13 -21.95 19.53 10.86
N ASN A 14 -20.97 20.18 11.49
CA ASN A 14 -20.11 19.42 12.39
C ASN A 14 -20.98 19.15 13.61
N GLY A 15 -21.28 17.87 13.86
CA GLY A 15 -21.92 17.45 15.10
C GLY A 15 -21.21 18.12 16.27
N GLU A 16 -21.98 18.53 17.26
CA GLU A 16 -21.52 19.15 18.49
C GLU A 16 -20.50 18.24 19.19
N VAL A 17 -19.23 18.34 18.77
CA VAL A 17 -18.11 17.87 19.57
C VAL A 17 -18.04 18.86 20.71
N SER A 18 -18.72 18.58 21.81
CA SER A 18 -18.45 19.23 23.09
C SER A 18 -16.95 19.11 23.34
N PRO A 19 -16.16 20.18 23.25
CA PRO A 19 -14.75 20.11 23.55
C PRO A 19 -14.67 20.17 25.07
N ALA A 20 -14.84 19.03 25.74
CA ALA A 20 -14.29 18.85 27.07
C ALA A 20 -12.76 18.81 26.94
N SER A 21 -12.15 19.94 26.58
CA SER A 21 -10.70 20.10 26.68
C SER A 21 -10.37 20.13 28.17
N PRO A 22 -9.53 19.23 28.69
CA PRO A 22 -8.91 19.51 29.97
C PRO A 22 -8.11 20.81 29.82
N ARG A 23 -8.42 21.82 30.66
CA ARG A 23 -7.62 23.05 30.75
C ARG A 23 -6.12 22.67 30.79
N PRO A 24 -5.25 23.37 30.04
CA PRO A 24 -3.82 23.11 30.07
C PRO A 24 -3.32 23.14 31.51
N LEU A 25 -2.50 22.16 31.91
CA LEU A 25 -1.65 22.32 33.08
C LEU A 25 -0.65 23.42 32.73
N LYS A 26 -0.93 24.66 33.18
CA LYS A 26 0.04 25.75 33.09
C LYS A 26 1.19 25.41 34.03
N SER A 27 2.35 25.15 33.43
CA SER A 27 3.60 25.17 34.17
C SER A 27 4.08 26.62 34.22
N ASN A 28 4.58 27.06 35.38
CA ASN A 28 5.18 28.38 35.53
C ASN A 28 6.63 28.42 35.02
N ASP A 29 7.15 27.28 34.60
CA ASP A 29 8.51 27.09 34.13
C ASP A 29 8.59 27.24 32.60
N PRO A 30 9.39 28.17 32.06
CA PRO A 30 9.50 28.40 30.62
C PRO A 30 10.16 27.24 29.86
N LEU A 31 10.93 26.39 30.53
CA LEU A 31 11.59 25.23 29.93
C LEU A 31 10.76 23.94 30.05
N LYS A 32 9.63 23.98 30.75
CA LYS A 32 8.79 22.81 30.97
C LYS A 32 7.33 23.15 30.75
N PHE A 33 6.73 22.63 29.69
CA PHE A 33 5.34 22.93 29.35
C PHE A 33 4.62 21.74 28.70
N TRP A 34 3.29 21.73 28.81
CA TRP A 34 2.44 20.72 28.18
C TRP A 34 2.00 21.15 26.79
N THR A 35 1.96 20.20 25.85
CA THR A 35 1.22 20.39 24.60
C THR A 35 -0.29 20.30 24.85
N ASN A 36 -1.08 20.99 24.02
CA ASN A 36 -2.53 21.04 24.04
C ASN A 36 -3.13 20.27 22.85
N HIS A 37 -2.55 19.11 22.52
CA HIS A 37 -3.10 18.26 21.48
C HIS A 37 -4.44 17.65 21.94
N PRO A 38 -5.53 17.68 21.15
CA PRO A 38 -6.87 17.25 21.59
C PRO A 38 -6.96 15.85 22.24
N THR A 39 -6.02 14.96 21.88
CA THR A 39 -5.98 13.57 22.35
C THR A 39 -4.64 13.10 22.92
N GLU A 40 -3.54 13.83 22.71
CA GLU A 40 -2.16 13.36 22.97
C GLU A 40 -1.30 14.48 23.59
N ASN A 41 -1.72 15.02 24.75
CA ASN A 41 -0.89 16.01 25.45
C ASN A 41 0.40 15.37 25.93
N ALA A 42 1.53 15.97 25.57
CA ALA A 42 2.85 15.54 25.98
C ALA A 42 3.49 16.61 26.88
N LEU A 43 4.17 16.17 27.93
CA LEU A 43 5.06 17.04 28.69
C LEU A 43 6.36 17.21 27.93
N LEU A 44 6.69 18.45 27.60
CA LEU A 44 7.94 18.81 26.96
C LEU A 44 8.86 19.42 28.03
N ASP A 45 10.00 18.77 28.25
CA ASP A 45 11.01 19.17 29.23
C ASP A 45 12.33 19.50 28.51
N LEU A 46 12.73 20.77 28.58
CA LEU A 46 13.93 21.31 27.94
C LEU A 46 15.13 21.43 28.90
N HIS A 47 14.98 21.12 30.19
CA HIS A 47 16.09 21.16 31.16
C HIS A 47 17.33 20.36 30.72
N PRO A 48 17.19 19.17 30.09
CA PRO A 48 18.36 18.44 29.62
C PRO A 48 19.26 19.26 28.68
N PHE A 49 18.71 20.21 27.92
CA PHE A 49 19.48 21.07 27.01
C PHE A 49 20.10 22.29 27.71
N ALA A 50 19.56 22.69 28.87
CA ALA A 50 20.13 23.73 29.72
C ALA A 50 21.30 23.18 30.54
N ASP A 51 21.10 22.01 31.18
CA ASP A 51 22.03 21.43 32.15
C ASP A 51 23.06 20.49 31.49
N GLY A 52 22.71 19.90 30.34
CA GLY A 52 23.49 18.87 29.68
C GLY A 52 23.03 17.45 30.03
N GLU A 53 23.39 16.48 29.19
CA GLU A 53 23.02 15.07 29.37
C GLU A 53 24.30 14.24 29.32
N PHE A 54 24.89 13.93 30.47
CA PHE A 54 26.19 13.23 30.56
C PHE A 54 26.07 11.71 30.72
N GLN A 55 24.90 11.24 31.14
CA GLN A 55 24.61 9.82 31.34
C GLN A 55 23.37 9.43 30.54
N ASN A 56 23.27 8.15 30.19
CA ASN A 56 22.06 7.64 29.55
C ASN A 56 20.87 7.79 30.51
N PRO A 57 19.83 8.57 30.16
CA PRO A 57 18.67 8.79 31.03
C PRO A 57 17.81 7.53 31.21
N ASN A 58 18.02 6.51 30.35
CA ASN A 58 17.28 5.26 30.34
C ASN A 58 18.23 4.04 30.35
N PRO A 59 19.01 3.82 31.41
CA PRO A 59 20.03 2.76 31.43
C PRO A 59 19.42 1.35 31.50
N ARG A 60 18.18 1.21 32.00
CA ARG A 60 17.53 -0.08 32.26
C ARG A 60 16.64 -0.61 31.14
N THR A 61 16.19 0.23 30.20
CA THR A 61 15.19 -0.19 29.21
C THR A 61 15.79 -0.77 27.93
N GLY A 62 17.09 -0.63 27.67
CA GLY A 62 17.76 -1.18 26.48
C GLY A 62 17.18 -0.72 25.13
N SER A 63 16.16 0.15 25.15
CA SER A 63 15.36 0.57 24.02
C SER A 63 15.55 2.06 23.83
N GLY A 64 16.70 2.41 23.26
CA GLY A 64 17.06 3.76 22.86
C GLY A 64 18.52 3.78 22.46
N ASN A 65 18.82 4.13 21.21
CA ASN A 65 20.18 4.45 20.81
C ASN A 65 20.55 5.76 21.52
N TRP A 66 21.15 5.67 22.71
CA TRP A 66 21.75 6.83 23.36
C TRP A 66 22.92 7.28 22.50
N GLY A 67 22.77 8.44 21.86
CA GLY A 67 23.76 8.98 20.92
C GLY A 67 25.01 9.59 21.57
N GLY A 68 25.25 9.29 22.86
CA GLY A 68 26.33 9.86 23.65
C GLY A 68 25.95 11.16 24.38
N PRO A 69 26.88 11.65 25.23
CA PRO A 69 26.66 12.81 26.07
C PRO A 69 26.67 14.13 25.28
N PHE A 70 26.15 15.20 25.88
CA PHE A 70 26.30 16.56 25.35
C PHE A 70 26.30 17.64 26.46
N THR A 71 26.92 18.79 26.17
CA THR A 71 27.07 19.93 27.09
C THR A 71 25.81 20.81 27.14
N GLY A 72 25.42 21.25 28.33
CA GLY A 72 24.31 22.19 28.54
C GLY A 72 24.57 23.57 27.96
N ARG A 73 23.53 24.19 27.39
CA ARG A 73 23.55 25.53 26.77
C ARG A 73 22.33 26.33 27.24
N PRO A 74 22.33 26.87 28.48
CA PRO A 74 21.15 27.44 29.12
C PRO A 74 20.61 28.68 28.39
N VAL A 75 21.49 29.55 27.90
CA VAL A 75 21.09 30.76 27.15
C VAL A 75 20.45 30.38 25.82
N LEU A 76 21.08 29.48 25.06
CA LEU A 76 20.60 29.04 23.75
C LEU A 76 19.21 28.40 23.85
N ILE A 77 19.00 27.50 24.81
CA ILE A 77 17.70 26.84 24.95
C ILE A 77 16.63 27.81 25.44
N ALA A 78 16.98 28.76 26.31
CA ALA A 78 16.05 29.79 26.74
C ALA A 78 15.60 30.69 25.55
N GLU A 79 16.50 31.02 24.62
CA GLU A 79 16.16 31.74 23.38
C GLU A 79 15.25 30.92 22.45
N LEU A 80 15.46 29.60 22.37
CA LEU A 80 14.69 28.71 21.50
C LEU A 80 13.33 28.31 22.10
N ALA A 81 13.20 28.29 23.44
CA ALA A 81 12.03 27.77 24.14
C ALA A 81 10.69 28.39 23.68
N PRO A 82 10.55 29.71 23.48
CA PRO A 82 9.30 30.30 22.98
C PRO A 82 8.90 29.80 21.59
N ALA A 83 9.86 29.64 20.67
CA ALA A 83 9.61 29.14 19.32
C ALA A 83 9.25 27.64 19.35
N ILE A 84 9.92 26.85 20.20
CA ILE A 84 9.59 25.44 20.43
C ILE A 84 8.17 25.32 20.99
N GLN A 85 7.81 26.13 21.99
CA GLN A 85 6.49 26.15 22.58
C GLN A 85 5.41 26.48 21.56
N ALA A 86 5.58 27.56 20.79
CA ALA A 86 4.63 27.97 19.76
C ALA A 86 4.41 26.87 18.71
N ARG A 87 5.48 26.17 18.30
CA ARG A 87 5.40 25.08 17.32
C ARG A 87 4.85 23.77 17.89
N CYS A 88 5.03 23.53 19.18
CA CYS A 88 4.62 22.28 19.82
C CYS A 88 3.24 22.37 20.51
N ILE A 89 2.66 23.56 20.66
CA ILE A 89 1.44 23.75 21.45
C ILE A 89 0.25 22.91 20.98
N LEU A 90 0.14 22.57 19.69
CA LEU A 90 -0.95 21.74 19.15
C LEU A 90 -0.45 20.41 18.56
N VAL A 91 0.78 19.97 18.86
CA VAL A 91 1.34 18.76 18.27
C VAL A 91 1.29 17.58 19.24
N GLY A 92 1.06 16.38 18.69
CA GLY A 92 1.09 15.13 19.46
C GLY A 92 2.50 14.72 19.87
N SER A 93 2.59 13.75 20.78
CA SER A 93 3.82 13.30 21.43
C SER A 93 4.93 12.90 20.47
N GLY A 94 4.62 12.17 19.40
CA GLY A 94 5.63 11.72 18.43
C GLY A 94 6.33 12.88 17.69
N ARG A 95 5.65 14.01 17.48
CA ARG A 95 6.28 15.19 16.88
C ARG A 95 7.14 15.95 17.89
N VAL A 96 6.74 15.96 19.16
CA VAL A 96 7.58 16.47 20.26
C VAL A 96 8.87 15.67 20.36
N GLU A 97 8.80 14.34 20.31
CA GLU A 97 9.98 13.47 20.31
C GLU A 97 10.93 13.77 19.15
N ASN A 98 10.41 14.06 17.94
CA ASN A 98 11.24 14.47 16.81
C ASN A 98 11.96 15.79 17.05
N TYR A 99 11.29 16.80 17.63
CA TYR A 99 11.95 18.07 18.00
C TYR A 99 13.02 17.86 19.06
N LEU A 100 12.73 17.08 20.11
CA LEU A 100 13.73 16.75 21.14
C LEU A 100 14.90 15.95 20.55
N GLY A 101 14.63 15.04 19.61
CA GLY A 101 15.65 14.30 18.87
C GLY A 101 16.52 15.22 18.00
N ALA A 102 15.90 16.21 17.34
CA ALA A 102 16.61 17.21 16.55
C ALA A 102 17.53 18.05 17.44
N LEU A 103 17.02 18.59 18.54
CA LEU A 103 17.83 19.35 19.51
C LEU A 103 19.02 18.53 20.01
N ARG A 104 18.83 17.26 20.40
CA ARG A 104 19.94 16.39 20.85
C ARG A 104 20.98 16.17 19.75
N ALA A 105 20.56 16.02 18.50
CA ALA A 105 21.49 15.86 17.39
C ALA A 105 22.32 17.13 17.14
N TRP A 106 21.71 18.30 17.27
CA TRP A 106 22.38 19.60 17.12
C TRP A 106 23.29 19.94 18.30
N TRP A 107 22.88 19.68 19.54
CA TRP A 107 23.75 19.88 20.71
C TRP A 107 25.04 19.07 20.63
N ARG A 108 24.94 17.80 20.24
CA ARG A 108 26.12 16.94 19.99
C ARG A 108 26.98 17.44 18.84
N LEU A 109 26.35 18.03 17.83
CA LEU A 109 27.07 18.63 16.70
C LEU A 109 27.82 19.90 17.14
N PHE A 110 27.23 20.72 18.01
CA PHE A 110 27.91 21.88 18.59
C PHE A 110 29.12 21.46 19.42
N ASP A 111 28.96 20.49 20.33
CA ASP A 111 30.08 19.96 21.12
C ASP A 111 31.20 19.43 20.23
N ALA A 112 30.85 18.75 19.16
CA ALA A 112 31.81 18.25 18.20
C ALA A 112 32.60 19.36 17.48
N ILE A 113 31.91 20.38 16.98
CA ILE A 113 32.56 21.54 16.33
C ILE A 113 33.47 22.26 17.31
N GLU A 114 32.98 22.48 18.53
CA GLU A 114 33.73 23.13 19.60
C GLU A 114 34.98 22.31 19.93
N SER A 115 34.89 20.98 20.06
CA SER A 115 36.03 20.10 20.32
C SER A 115 37.06 20.06 19.19
N ASP A 116 36.62 20.05 17.92
CA ASP A 116 37.50 20.03 16.75
C ASP A 116 38.25 21.38 16.59
N SER A 117 37.61 22.49 17.02
CA SER A 117 38.18 23.84 16.93
C SER A 117 39.25 24.16 17.99
N VAL A 118 39.28 23.46 19.13
CA VAL A 118 40.36 23.61 20.14
C VAL A 118 41.72 23.16 19.59
N ALA A 119 41.73 22.34 18.53
CA ALA A 119 42.95 21.87 17.87
C ALA A 119 43.52 22.83 16.81
N THR A 120 42.79 23.91 16.46
CA THR A 120 43.18 24.84 15.39
C THR A 120 43.05 26.27 15.90
N ASP A 121 44.18 26.96 16.12
CA ASP A 121 44.23 28.34 16.64
C ASP A 121 43.25 29.29 15.91
N GLY A 122 42.15 29.68 16.57
CA GLY A 122 41.30 30.78 16.12
C GLY A 122 39.81 30.69 16.47
N ILE A 123 39.42 31.35 17.58
CA ILE A 123 38.11 31.93 17.91
C ILE A 123 36.88 31.17 17.35
N ASN A 124 36.43 30.14 18.05
CA ASN A 124 35.03 29.75 18.03
C ASN A 124 34.49 29.82 19.47
N HIS A 125 33.62 30.79 19.71
CA HIS A 125 32.87 30.88 20.96
C HIS A 125 31.93 29.69 21.06
N GLN A 126 31.86 29.07 22.24
CA GLN A 126 30.82 28.11 22.58
C GLN A 126 29.46 28.62 22.09
N VAL A 127 28.68 27.79 21.40
CA VAL A 127 27.41 28.20 20.81
C VAL A 127 26.41 28.45 21.94
N SER A 128 26.38 29.67 22.46
CA SER A 128 25.51 30.07 23.57
C SER A 128 24.27 30.85 23.15
N SER A 129 24.21 31.34 21.91
CA SER A 129 23.07 32.06 21.34
C SER A 129 22.81 31.65 19.89
N VAL A 130 21.56 31.76 19.46
CA VAL A 130 21.14 31.50 18.06
C VAL A 130 21.83 32.47 17.09
N ALA A 131 22.31 33.61 17.59
CA ALA A 131 23.11 34.56 16.81
C ALA A 131 24.43 33.97 16.30
N TYR A 132 25.02 33.00 17.01
CA TYR A 132 26.32 32.40 16.67
C TYR A 132 26.22 31.26 15.65
N LEU A 133 25.00 30.90 15.22
CA LEU A 133 24.80 29.93 14.15
C LEU A 133 25.29 30.51 12.81
N SER A 134 26.16 29.76 12.15
CA SER A 134 26.89 30.15 10.93
C SER A 134 26.94 29.01 9.90
N VAL A 135 27.38 29.30 8.67
CA VAL A 135 27.51 28.33 7.57
C VAL A 135 28.43 27.13 7.93
N LEU A 136 29.34 27.30 8.89
CA LEU A 136 30.17 26.20 9.40
C LEU A 136 29.31 25.06 9.98
N HIS A 137 28.27 25.40 10.73
CA HIS A 137 27.37 24.44 11.35
C HIS A 137 26.57 23.66 10.30
N GLU A 138 26.15 24.34 9.22
CA GLU A 138 25.52 23.71 8.05
C GLU A 138 26.47 22.71 7.39
N ALA A 139 27.73 23.11 7.13
CA ALA A 139 28.72 22.28 6.48
C ALA A 139 29.02 21.00 7.27
N VAL A 140 29.24 21.13 8.59
CA VAL A 140 29.52 19.99 9.47
C VAL A 140 28.31 19.07 9.60
N ALA A 141 27.09 19.61 9.66
CA ALA A 141 25.86 18.81 9.67
C ALA A 141 25.71 17.97 8.40
N LYS A 142 26.06 18.54 7.24
CA LYS A 142 26.11 17.83 5.95
C LYS A 142 27.20 16.77 5.94
N GLN A 143 28.42 17.09 6.39
CA GLN A 143 29.55 16.17 6.44
C GLN A 143 29.26 14.95 7.35
N ARG A 144 28.63 15.17 8.49
CA ARG A 144 28.22 14.12 9.44
C ARG A 144 26.95 13.38 8.99
N ASN A 145 26.45 13.62 7.79
CA ASN A 145 25.26 12.97 7.21
C ASN A 145 24.02 13.08 8.11
N MET A 146 23.80 14.25 8.72
CA MET A 146 22.62 14.49 9.53
C MET A 146 21.35 14.24 8.72
N SER A 147 20.35 13.59 9.33
CA SER A 147 19.11 13.30 8.63
C SER A 147 18.40 14.61 8.20
N PRO A 148 17.79 14.66 7.00
CA PRO A 148 17.10 15.86 6.53
C PRO A 148 15.94 16.30 7.44
N GLN A 149 15.31 15.36 8.16
CA GLN A 149 14.21 15.67 9.06
C GLN A 149 14.71 16.41 10.31
N LEU A 150 15.72 15.87 11.00
CA LEU A 150 16.33 16.51 12.17
C LEU A 150 16.93 17.88 11.82
N PHE A 151 17.53 17.99 10.63
CA PHE A 151 18.05 19.25 10.11
C PHE A 151 16.93 20.30 9.95
N ARG A 152 15.84 19.94 9.27
CA ARG A 152 14.71 20.86 9.03
C ARG A 152 13.98 21.25 10.30
N ASP A 153 13.73 20.30 11.20
CA ASP A 153 13.00 20.57 12.44
C ASP A 153 13.76 21.58 13.31
N PHE A 154 15.08 21.46 13.42
CA PHE A 154 15.92 22.45 14.11
C PHE A 154 15.99 23.79 13.37
N LEU A 155 16.32 23.78 12.07
CA LEU A 155 16.47 25.00 11.27
C LEU A 155 15.23 25.87 11.37
N THR A 156 14.05 25.26 11.34
CA THR A 156 12.78 25.99 11.40
C THR A 156 12.58 26.67 12.76
N VAL A 157 12.98 26.03 13.87
CA VAL A 157 12.94 26.65 15.20
C VAL A 157 13.98 27.76 15.31
N ALA A 158 15.21 27.52 14.82
CA ALA A 158 16.28 28.52 14.84
C ALA A 158 15.90 29.77 14.04
N ASP A 159 15.34 29.62 12.84
CA ASP A 159 14.90 30.74 12.01
C ASP A 159 13.74 31.53 12.64
N ASP A 160 12.80 30.86 13.30
CA ASP A 160 11.73 31.55 14.04
C ASP A 160 12.28 32.35 15.22
N THR A 161 13.20 31.79 15.99
CA THR A 161 13.88 32.51 17.08
C THR A 161 14.69 33.68 16.53
N ARG A 162 15.40 33.52 15.42
CA ARG A 162 16.13 34.62 14.76
C ARG A 162 15.20 35.73 14.31
N ARG A 163 14.05 35.40 13.72
CA ARG A 163 13.02 36.39 13.36
C ARG A 163 12.50 37.15 14.58
N PHE A 164 12.26 36.45 15.69
CA PHE A 164 11.84 37.07 16.95
C PHE A 164 12.92 38.04 17.49
N LEU A 165 14.19 37.67 17.37
CA LEU A 165 15.35 38.51 17.71
C LEU A 165 15.74 39.54 16.64
N ARG A 166 14.94 39.68 15.57
CA ARG A 166 15.20 40.58 14.42
C ARG A 166 16.53 40.32 13.69
N LEU A 167 16.99 39.08 13.70
CA LEU A 167 18.16 38.61 12.97
C LEU A 167 17.77 38.05 11.59
N PRO A 168 18.66 38.10 10.58
CA PRO A 168 18.40 37.49 9.28
C PRO A 168 18.30 35.96 9.40
N PRO A 169 17.41 35.29 8.63
CA PRO A 169 17.31 33.83 8.63
C PRO A 169 18.61 33.20 8.13
N LEU A 170 18.87 31.95 8.54
CA LEU A 170 20.13 31.26 8.24
C LEU A 170 20.28 30.88 6.77
N GLY A 171 19.16 30.68 6.06
CA GLY A 171 19.18 30.36 4.62
C GLY A 171 19.80 28.99 4.28
N TRP A 172 20.01 28.13 5.28
CA TRP A 172 20.65 26.82 5.09
C TRP A 172 19.82 25.90 4.22
N ILE A 173 20.50 25.13 3.37
CA ILE A 173 19.86 24.19 2.45
C ILE A 173 19.90 22.80 3.09
N PRO A 174 18.76 22.15 3.37
CA PRO A 174 18.73 20.82 3.95
C PRO A 174 19.52 19.80 3.11
N PRO A 175 20.19 18.81 3.75
CA PRO A 175 20.83 17.72 3.03
C PRO A 175 19.84 17.02 2.09
N ALA A 176 20.31 16.64 0.90
CA ALA A 176 19.51 15.86 -0.02
C ALA A 176 19.07 14.55 0.65
N GLN A 177 17.80 14.19 0.48
CA GLN A 177 17.30 12.92 0.99
C GLN A 177 18.02 11.78 0.27
N ARG A 178 18.83 11.01 0.99
CA ARG A 178 19.44 9.79 0.45
C ARG A 178 18.31 8.92 -0.10
N LYS A 179 18.30 8.72 -1.41
CA LYS A 179 17.38 7.79 -2.06
C LYS A 179 17.79 6.40 -1.61
N GLY A 180 17.10 5.86 -0.61
CA GLY A 180 17.33 4.48 -0.20
C GLY A 180 17.06 3.56 -1.40
N GLU A 181 17.88 2.53 -1.57
CA GLU A 181 17.58 1.44 -2.49
C GLU A 181 16.29 0.78 -2.00
N SER A 182 15.17 1.12 -2.63
CA SER A 182 13.89 0.49 -2.33
C SER A 182 13.91 -0.89 -2.95
N HIS A 183 14.30 -1.90 -2.18
CA HIS A 183 14.18 -3.30 -2.59
C HIS A 183 12.71 -3.73 -2.52
N LEU A 184 12.08 -3.91 -3.68
CA LEU A 184 10.73 -4.48 -3.73
C LEU A 184 10.84 -6.00 -3.61
N ILE A 185 10.12 -6.57 -2.65
CA ILE A 185 10.11 -8.02 -2.43
C ILE A 185 9.61 -8.73 -3.72
N PRO A 186 10.35 -9.74 -4.24
CA PRO A 186 9.92 -10.53 -5.38
C PRO A 186 8.54 -11.16 -5.20
N GLU A 187 7.79 -11.33 -6.28
CA GLU A 187 6.39 -11.75 -6.21
C GLU A 187 6.23 -13.15 -5.60
N HIS A 188 7.12 -14.10 -5.92
CA HIS A 188 7.07 -15.44 -5.35
C HIS A 188 7.32 -15.43 -3.84
N GLN A 189 8.22 -14.57 -3.36
CA GLN A 189 8.48 -14.38 -1.93
C GLN A 189 7.27 -13.73 -1.24
N ALA A 190 6.71 -12.67 -1.83
CA ALA A 190 5.50 -12.02 -1.35
C ALA A 190 4.30 -12.97 -1.22
N ARG A 191 4.10 -13.85 -2.23
CA ARG A 191 3.07 -14.90 -2.20
C ARG A 191 3.33 -15.91 -1.07
N ALA A 192 4.57 -16.36 -0.89
CA ALA A 192 4.94 -17.27 0.20
C ALA A 192 4.65 -16.67 1.59
N ILE A 193 5.00 -15.39 1.79
CA ILE A 193 4.69 -14.67 3.04
C ILE A 193 3.16 -14.60 3.25
N LYS A 194 2.40 -14.21 2.21
CA LYS A 194 0.94 -14.14 2.29
C LYS A 194 0.32 -15.49 2.68
N THR A 195 0.79 -16.58 2.09
CA THR A 195 0.34 -17.94 2.40
C THR A 195 0.65 -18.31 3.85
N ALA A 196 1.86 -18.01 4.33
CA ALA A 196 2.26 -18.28 5.70
C ALA A 196 1.38 -17.52 6.72
N LEU A 197 1.10 -16.23 6.47
CA LEU A 197 0.22 -15.42 7.31
C LEU A 197 -1.23 -15.96 7.31
N LYS A 198 -1.73 -16.43 6.16
CA LYS A 198 -3.06 -17.06 6.06
C LYS A 198 -3.12 -18.36 6.87
N GLN A 199 -2.09 -19.20 6.79
CA GLN A 199 -2.01 -20.44 7.55
C GLN A 199 -1.97 -20.17 9.06
N ASP A 200 -1.17 -19.20 9.49
CA ASP A 200 -1.10 -18.80 10.90
C ASP A 200 -2.46 -18.30 11.40
N TRP A 201 -3.17 -17.47 10.62
CA TRP A 201 -4.51 -17.00 10.98
C TRP A 201 -5.55 -18.11 11.04
N GLU A 202 -5.52 -19.05 10.10
CA GLU A 202 -6.43 -20.19 10.12
C GLU A 202 -6.17 -21.08 11.34
N CYS A 203 -4.90 -21.23 11.76
CA CYS A 203 -4.56 -21.90 13.02
C CYS A 203 -5.15 -21.17 14.23
N VAL A 204 -5.10 -19.83 14.26
CA VAL A 204 -5.74 -19.03 15.32
C VAL A 204 -7.25 -19.26 15.35
N ARG A 205 -7.92 -19.20 14.19
CA ARG A 205 -9.37 -19.44 14.10
C ARG A 205 -9.77 -20.83 14.58
N LYS A 206 -9.04 -21.87 14.17
CA LYS A 206 -9.28 -23.25 14.65
C LYS A 206 -9.06 -23.37 16.15
N THR A 207 -8.07 -22.67 16.70
CA THR A 207 -7.80 -22.61 18.14
C THR A 207 -8.93 -21.92 18.89
N TRP A 208 -9.45 -20.80 18.38
CA TRP A 208 -10.59 -20.11 18.97
C TRP A 208 -11.86 -20.95 18.92
N ALA A 209 -12.16 -21.59 17.78
CA ALA A 209 -13.29 -22.50 17.67
C ALA A 209 -13.19 -23.69 18.64
N ARG A 210 -11.97 -24.21 18.87
CA ARG A 210 -11.71 -25.22 19.91
C ARG A 210 -12.01 -24.67 21.31
N TYR A 211 -11.55 -23.47 21.63
CA TYR A 211 -11.82 -22.85 22.93
C TYR A 211 -13.30 -22.51 23.14
N ASP A 212 -14.00 -22.07 22.11
CA ASP A 212 -15.43 -21.77 22.18
C ASP A 212 -16.25 -23.04 22.45
N ARG A 213 -15.86 -24.18 21.86
CA ARG A 213 -16.45 -25.49 22.20
C ARG A 213 -16.21 -25.88 23.66
N VAL A 214 -15.01 -25.64 24.18
CA VAL A 214 -14.67 -25.92 25.59
C VAL A 214 -15.49 -25.03 26.54
N MET A 215 -15.65 -23.75 26.23
CA MET A 215 -16.48 -22.84 27.03
C MET A 215 -17.95 -23.26 27.01
N ALA A 216 -18.50 -23.59 25.84
CA ALA A 216 -19.88 -24.06 25.72
C ALA A 216 -20.11 -25.37 26.49
N GLU A 217 -19.15 -26.30 26.48
CA GLU A 217 -19.24 -27.52 27.28
C GLU A 217 -19.22 -27.23 28.79
N ALA A 218 -18.40 -26.28 29.24
CA ALA A 218 -18.38 -25.90 30.64
C ALA A 218 -19.74 -25.34 31.10
N ASP A 219 -20.36 -24.51 30.27
CA ASP A 219 -21.68 -23.95 30.55
C ASP A 219 -22.76 -25.04 30.57
N ARG A 220 -22.72 -26.02 29.65
CA ARG A 220 -23.63 -27.18 29.65
C ARG A 220 -23.49 -28.03 30.91
N ARG A 221 -22.26 -28.36 31.32
CA ARG A 221 -22.00 -29.13 32.54
C ARG A 221 -22.45 -28.37 33.79
N ALA A 222 -22.27 -27.06 33.82
CA ALA A 222 -22.77 -26.21 34.91
C ALA A 222 -24.31 -26.15 34.97
N ALA A 223 -24.99 -26.26 33.82
CA ALA A 223 -26.45 -26.33 33.72
C ALA A 223 -27.03 -27.73 34.03
N GLY A 224 -26.18 -28.73 34.28
CA GLY A 224 -26.61 -30.11 34.58
C GLY A 224 -27.03 -30.92 33.34
N GLU A 225 -26.66 -30.47 32.14
CA GLU A 225 -26.94 -31.19 30.89
C GLU A 225 -26.00 -32.39 30.68
N SER A 226 -26.34 -33.27 29.73
CA SER A 226 -25.51 -34.43 29.39
C SER A 226 -24.15 -34.00 28.84
N SER A 227 -23.08 -34.42 29.51
CA SER A 227 -21.71 -34.06 29.15
C SER A 227 -21.22 -34.81 27.92
N VAL A 228 -20.46 -34.13 27.07
CA VAL A 228 -19.72 -34.76 25.95
C VAL A 228 -18.29 -35.02 26.40
N ASP A 229 -17.76 -36.21 26.08
CA ASP A 229 -16.34 -36.51 26.29
C ASP A 229 -15.49 -35.67 25.30
N LEU A 230 -14.61 -34.85 25.86
CA LEU A 230 -13.76 -33.92 25.14
C LEU A 230 -12.36 -34.51 24.85
N GLY A 231 -12.05 -35.71 25.35
CA GLY A 231 -10.73 -36.35 25.17
C GLY A 231 -9.58 -35.45 25.64
N ASP A 232 -8.64 -35.14 24.74
CA ASP A 232 -7.47 -34.28 25.03
C ASP A 232 -7.83 -32.85 25.47
N ASP A 233 -9.06 -32.39 25.20
CA ASP A 233 -9.56 -31.05 25.55
C ASP A 233 -10.02 -30.96 27.01
N GLU A 234 -10.12 -32.07 27.74
CA GLU A 234 -10.54 -32.08 29.14
C GLU A 234 -9.58 -31.27 30.04
N ARG A 235 -8.29 -31.19 29.67
CA ARG A 235 -7.33 -30.29 30.34
C ARG A 235 -7.70 -28.81 30.17
N LEU A 236 -8.16 -28.42 28.97
CA LEU A 236 -8.60 -27.05 28.71
C LEU A 236 -9.87 -26.73 29.50
N LEU A 237 -10.79 -27.69 29.58
CA LEU A 237 -12.00 -27.55 30.38
C LEU A 237 -11.70 -27.30 31.85
N LYS A 238 -10.80 -28.09 32.47
CA LYS A 238 -10.36 -27.89 33.85
C LYS A 238 -9.76 -26.50 34.08
N ASN A 239 -8.95 -26.01 33.14
CA ASN A 239 -8.38 -24.67 33.20
C ASN A 239 -9.47 -23.59 33.14
N TRP A 240 -10.45 -23.75 32.27
CA TRP A 240 -11.57 -22.80 32.15
C TRP A 240 -12.46 -22.79 33.38
N GLN A 241 -12.83 -23.95 33.93
CA GLN A 241 -13.65 -24.04 35.14
C GLN A 241 -12.98 -23.38 36.36
N HIS A 242 -11.67 -23.59 36.53
CA HIS A 242 -10.90 -22.89 37.58
C HIS A 242 -10.92 -21.38 37.36
N PHE A 243 -10.74 -20.92 36.11
CA PHE A 243 -10.79 -19.51 35.78
C PHE A 243 -12.17 -18.89 36.08
N GLN A 244 -13.25 -19.55 35.67
CA GLN A 244 -14.63 -19.12 35.90
C GLN A 244 -14.97 -19.06 37.40
N THR A 245 -14.50 -20.04 38.19
CA THR A 245 -14.69 -20.05 39.65
C THR A 245 -14.05 -18.81 40.30
N ILE A 246 -12.83 -18.43 39.87
CA ILE A 246 -12.16 -17.24 40.38
C ILE A 246 -12.84 -15.96 39.89
N GLN A 247 -13.33 -15.91 38.65
CA GLN A 247 -14.11 -14.77 38.15
C GLN A 247 -15.38 -14.56 38.96
N GLN A 248 -16.11 -15.63 39.27
CA GLN A 248 -17.32 -15.57 40.10
C GLN A 248 -17.01 -15.10 41.54
N LYS A 249 -15.90 -15.56 42.13
CA LYS A 249 -15.47 -15.14 43.47
C LYS A 249 -15.02 -13.68 43.54
N THR A 250 -14.31 -13.19 42.53
CA THR A 250 -13.69 -11.86 42.54
C THR A 250 -14.55 -10.78 41.88
N GLY A 251 -15.54 -11.16 41.07
CA GLY A 251 -16.32 -10.24 40.24
C GLY A 251 -15.51 -9.59 39.11
N LEU A 252 -14.26 -10.02 38.87
CA LEU A 252 -13.37 -9.41 37.89
C LEU A 252 -13.37 -10.20 36.58
N THR A 253 -13.59 -9.51 35.46
CA THR A 253 -13.51 -10.08 34.11
C THR A 253 -12.12 -10.64 33.79
N LEU A 254 -11.05 -10.01 34.29
CA LEU A 254 -9.67 -10.47 34.10
C LEU A 254 -8.93 -10.54 35.45
N PRO A 255 -8.95 -11.69 36.14
CA PRO A 255 -8.22 -11.85 37.39
C PRO A 255 -6.70 -11.73 37.23
N SER A 256 -6.06 -11.09 38.21
CA SER A 256 -4.61 -10.92 38.28
C SER A 256 -3.88 -12.27 38.43
N GLY A 257 -2.57 -12.28 38.16
CA GLY A 257 -1.76 -13.50 38.28
C GLY A 257 -1.77 -14.10 39.69
N ASP A 258 -1.96 -13.26 40.71
CA ASP A 258 -2.02 -13.64 42.11
C ASP A 258 -3.44 -14.07 42.50
N GLN A 259 -4.47 -13.41 41.97
CA GLN A 259 -5.87 -13.81 42.18
C GLN A 259 -6.18 -15.19 41.59
N LEU A 260 -5.53 -15.58 40.49
CA LEU A 260 -5.66 -16.92 39.91
C LEU A 260 -5.08 -18.04 40.78
N LEU A 261 -4.21 -17.71 41.74
CA LEU A 261 -3.73 -18.65 42.76
C LEU A 261 -4.80 -18.89 43.86
N GLY A 262 -5.80 -18.01 43.96
CA GLY A 262 -6.85 -18.06 44.98
C GLY A 262 -6.27 -17.99 46.40
N ASP A 263 -6.87 -18.74 47.32
CA ASP A 263 -6.42 -18.82 48.72
C ASP A 263 -5.09 -19.60 48.88
N ARG A 264 -4.59 -20.23 47.81
CA ARG A 264 -3.44 -21.14 47.83
C ARG A 264 -2.20 -20.46 47.26
N LYS A 265 -1.27 -20.05 48.13
CA LYS A 265 -0.11 -19.19 47.80
C LYS A 265 1.02 -19.85 46.97
N SER A 266 0.83 -21.03 46.35
CA SER A 266 1.93 -21.72 45.64
C SER A 266 1.63 -21.96 44.17
N ALA A 267 2.51 -21.45 43.29
CA ALA A 267 2.48 -21.71 41.85
C ALA A 267 2.68 -23.21 41.52
N SER A 268 3.30 -23.98 42.43
CA SER A 268 3.47 -25.42 42.27
C SER A 268 2.13 -26.18 42.23
N TYR A 269 1.12 -25.68 42.95
CA TYR A 269 -0.22 -26.29 42.99
C TYR A 269 -0.91 -26.28 41.62
N LEU A 270 -0.73 -25.19 40.85
CA LEU A 270 -1.30 -25.11 39.51
C LEU A 270 -0.65 -26.17 38.60
N CYS A 271 0.67 -26.28 38.63
CA CYS A 271 1.42 -27.21 37.79
C CYS A 271 1.06 -28.67 38.09
N THR A 272 0.93 -29.05 39.36
CA THR A 272 0.57 -30.43 39.76
C THR A 272 -0.84 -30.84 39.34
N ASN A 273 -1.74 -29.88 39.08
CA ASN A 273 -3.11 -30.14 38.64
C ASN A 273 -3.32 -29.92 37.14
N GLY A 274 -2.24 -29.73 36.37
CA GLY A 274 -2.33 -29.45 34.93
C GLY A 274 -2.96 -28.09 34.61
N LEU A 275 -2.92 -27.16 35.57
CA LEU A 275 -3.46 -25.81 35.45
C LEU A 275 -2.36 -24.82 35.06
N GLU A 276 -2.61 -24.00 34.04
CA GLU A 276 -1.67 -23.04 33.50
C GLU A 276 -2.31 -21.66 33.33
N ARG A 277 -1.80 -20.65 34.05
CA ARG A 277 -2.33 -19.27 34.02
C ARG A 277 -2.42 -18.68 32.61
N ARG A 278 -1.49 -19.05 31.73
CA ARG A 278 -1.48 -18.60 30.33
C ARG A 278 -2.62 -19.21 29.53
N VAL A 279 -2.83 -20.52 29.68
CA VAL A 279 -3.90 -21.27 29.00
C VAL A 279 -5.27 -20.78 29.47
N MET A 280 -5.47 -20.63 30.78
CA MET A 280 -6.72 -20.10 31.36
C MET A 280 -7.19 -18.81 30.68
N ARG A 281 -6.27 -17.87 30.48
CA ARG A 281 -6.57 -16.57 29.85
C ARG A 281 -6.73 -16.69 28.34
N ALA A 282 -5.89 -17.49 27.68
CA ALA A 282 -5.94 -17.70 26.23
C ALA A 282 -7.25 -18.35 25.75
N ILE A 283 -7.93 -19.13 26.60
CA ILE A 283 -9.23 -19.73 26.29
C ILE A 283 -10.28 -18.67 25.95
N ARG A 284 -10.26 -17.51 26.61
CA ARG A 284 -11.25 -16.43 26.37
C ARG A 284 -10.68 -15.22 25.64
N PHE A 285 -9.43 -14.87 25.91
CA PHE A 285 -8.83 -13.61 25.46
C PHE A 285 -7.66 -13.84 24.50
N PRO A 286 -7.48 -12.96 23.51
CA PRO A 286 -6.38 -13.12 22.56
C PRO A 286 -5.04 -12.84 23.22
N THR A 287 -4.03 -13.59 22.79
CA THR A 287 -2.63 -13.46 23.16
C THR A 287 -1.91 -12.46 22.25
N ALA A 288 -0.72 -12.02 22.67
CA ALA A 288 0.12 -11.13 21.85
C ALA A 288 0.43 -11.70 20.45
N LYS A 289 0.62 -13.03 20.34
CA LYS A 289 0.90 -13.70 19.08
C LYS A 289 -0.29 -13.67 18.13
N GLU A 290 -1.49 -13.95 18.65
CA GLU A 290 -2.72 -13.89 17.86
C GLU A 290 -3.03 -12.46 17.38
N ALA A 291 -2.73 -11.46 18.22
CA ALA A 291 -2.81 -10.06 17.84
C ALA A 291 -1.85 -9.72 16.69
N ASP A 292 -0.57 -10.13 16.78
CA ASP A 292 0.42 -9.91 15.73
C ASP A 292 -0.02 -10.58 14.41
N ILE A 293 -0.49 -11.84 14.46
CA ILE A 293 -0.96 -12.57 13.27
C ILE A 293 -2.11 -11.81 12.60
N ALA A 294 -3.15 -11.46 13.37
CA ALA A 294 -4.32 -10.75 12.87
C ALA A 294 -3.94 -9.39 12.25
N PHE A 295 -3.12 -8.61 12.96
CA PHE A 295 -2.66 -7.30 12.50
C PHE A 295 -1.90 -7.40 11.17
N HIS A 296 -0.91 -8.30 11.08
CA HIS A 296 -0.06 -8.41 9.88
C HIS A 296 -0.83 -8.98 8.69
N LEU A 297 -1.78 -9.91 8.89
CA LEU A 297 -2.62 -10.40 7.80
C LEU A 297 -3.59 -9.32 7.30
N ALA A 298 -4.23 -8.58 8.21
CA ALA A 298 -5.10 -7.46 7.84
C ALA A 298 -4.33 -6.35 7.11
N LEU A 299 -3.08 -6.08 7.53
CA LEU A 299 -2.20 -5.13 6.87
C LEU A 299 -1.82 -5.56 5.44
N MET A 300 -1.45 -6.84 5.27
CA MET A 300 -1.11 -7.42 3.96
C MET A 300 -2.27 -7.38 2.97
N ASN A 301 -3.52 -7.47 3.45
CA ASN A 301 -4.71 -7.51 2.60
C ASN A 301 -5.45 -6.16 2.46
N SER A 302 -5.06 -5.11 3.20
CA SER A 302 -5.70 -3.80 3.12
C SER A 302 -4.94 -2.78 2.28
N GLY A 303 -3.63 -2.97 2.09
CA GLY A 303 -2.77 -1.96 1.48
C GLY A 303 -2.59 -0.70 2.32
N TRP A 304 -3.06 -0.70 3.57
CA TRP A 304 -2.98 0.45 4.45
C TRP A 304 -1.56 0.61 5.02
N ASN A 305 -1.24 1.82 5.46
CA ASN A 305 -0.04 2.01 6.27
C ASN A 305 -0.24 1.35 7.64
N PRO A 306 0.82 0.79 8.24
CA PRO A 306 0.74 0.21 9.58
C PRO A 306 0.15 1.18 10.62
N SER A 307 0.40 2.49 10.46
CA SER A 307 -0.14 3.54 11.34
C SER A 307 -1.63 3.81 11.14
N THR A 308 -2.15 3.60 9.93
CA THR A 308 -3.59 3.71 9.66
C THR A 308 -4.30 2.56 10.35
N LEU A 309 -3.84 1.31 10.13
CA LEU A 309 -4.46 0.12 10.71
C LEU A 309 -4.40 0.13 12.24
N ALA A 310 -3.29 0.60 12.83
CA ALA A 310 -3.15 0.69 14.28
C ALA A 310 -4.08 1.75 14.93
N LYS A 311 -4.53 2.76 14.18
CA LYS A 311 -5.38 3.86 14.65
C LYS A 311 -6.87 3.69 14.30
N VAL A 312 -7.25 2.49 13.83
CA VAL A 312 -8.66 2.15 13.61
C VAL A 312 -9.42 2.25 14.92
N ASP A 313 -10.52 3.01 14.90
CA ASP A 313 -11.40 3.19 16.06
C ASP A 313 -12.44 2.05 16.12
N ALA A 314 -12.37 1.26 17.19
CA ALA A 314 -13.26 0.14 17.45
C ALA A 314 -14.72 0.55 17.70
N ASP A 315 -14.96 1.78 18.16
CA ASP A 315 -16.30 2.30 18.46
C ASP A 315 -16.90 3.03 17.25
N ALA A 316 -16.19 3.10 16.12
CA ALA A 316 -16.71 3.74 14.91
C ALA A 316 -17.96 2.97 14.42
N PRO A 317 -19.12 3.64 14.28
CA PRO A 317 -20.40 2.98 14.02
C PRO A 317 -20.44 2.24 12.68
N TYR A 318 -19.51 2.57 11.78
CA TYR A 318 -19.43 2.07 10.40
C TYR A 318 -18.11 1.33 10.13
N LEU A 319 -17.46 0.83 11.18
CA LEU A 319 -16.14 0.22 11.10
C LEU A 319 -16.13 -0.96 10.13
N THR A 320 -17.06 -1.90 10.30
CA THR A 320 -17.32 -3.03 9.41
C THR A 320 -18.78 -2.98 8.96
N ARG A 321 -19.03 -2.83 7.65
CA ARG A 321 -20.39 -2.80 7.08
C ARG A 321 -20.48 -3.64 5.83
N ASN A 322 -21.69 -4.15 5.56
CA ASN A 322 -22.00 -4.70 4.25
C ASN A 322 -21.79 -3.63 3.16
N HIS A 323 -21.27 -4.03 2.01
CA HIS A 323 -21.02 -3.10 0.90
C HIS A 323 -22.34 -2.45 0.43
N PRO A 324 -22.39 -1.11 0.23
CA PRO A 324 -23.66 -0.40 0.04
C PRO A 324 -24.26 -0.44 -1.37
N LYS A 325 -23.59 -0.95 -2.42
CA LYS A 325 -24.05 -0.74 -3.83
C LYS A 325 -23.79 -1.82 -4.90
N ASN A 326 -23.09 -2.92 -4.65
CA ASN A 326 -22.90 -3.95 -5.69
C ASN A 326 -22.43 -5.28 -5.09
N ALA A 327 -22.96 -6.39 -5.62
CA ALA A 327 -22.57 -7.76 -5.33
C ALA A 327 -21.36 -8.26 -6.16
N ASP A 328 -21.00 -7.60 -7.27
CA ASP A 328 -19.94 -8.08 -8.19
C ASP A 328 -18.88 -7.01 -8.64
N GLN A 329 -18.56 -5.98 -7.82
CA GLN A 329 -17.55 -4.87 -8.02
C GLN A 329 -17.93 -3.73 -9.02
N LEU A 330 -17.43 -2.47 -9.04
CA LEU A 330 -16.82 -1.47 -8.12
C LEU A 330 -17.08 -0.03 -8.70
N VAL A 331 -17.72 0.85 -7.90
CA VAL A 331 -17.74 2.35 -7.88
C VAL A 331 -18.72 3.23 -8.75
N LEU A 332 -19.49 4.07 -8.01
CA LEU A 332 -20.17 5.39 -8.23
C LEU A 332 -21.59 5.51 -8.87
N SER A 333 -22.55 5.92 -8.00
CA SER A 333 -23.77 6.77 -8.22
C SER A 333 -25.05 6.15 -8.83
N ILE A 334 -26.07 5.87 -8.00
CA ILE A 334 -27.48 6.40 -7.98
C ILE A 334 -28.41 5.61 -8.91
N ASP A 335 -28.96 4.50 -8.43
CA ASP A 335 -30.39 4.30 -8.19
C ASP A 335 -30.63 2.88 -7.66
N ASP A 336 -31.70 2.74 -6.87
CA ASP A 336 -32.07 1.55 -6.12
C ASP A 336 -32.63 0.46 -7.04
N THR A 337 -32.26 -0.81 -6.79
CA THR A 337 -33.19 -1.95 -6.78
C THR A 337 -32.52 -3.19 -6.20
N ASP A 338 -33.31 -3.93 -5.41
CA ASP A 338 -32.94 -5.01 -4.50
C ASP A 338 -32.38 -6.27 -5.17
N GLU A 339 -31.30 -6.83 -4.60
CA GLU A 339 -31.06 -8.28 -4.43
C GLU A 339 -29.83 -8.53 -3.51
N GLU A 340 -29.93 -9.50 -2.59
CA GLU A 340 -29.01 -9.74 -1.47
C GLU A 340 -27.67 -10.39 -1.89
N THR A 341 -26.50 -9.83 -1.53
CA THR A 341 -25.19 -10.55 -1.59
C THR A 341 -24.02 -9.92 -0.79
N GLU A 342 -22.86 -10.63 -0.73
CA GLU A 342 -22.01 -10.95 0.44
C GLU A 342 -20.61 -10.24 0.56
N GLU A 343 -20.53 -8.92 0.72
CA GLU A 343 -19.24 -8.22 0.91
C GLU A 343 -19.19 -7.33 2.17
N GLU A 344 -18.02 -7.22 2.82
CA GLU A 344 -17.77 -6.34 3.97
C GLU A 344 -16.70 -5.27 3.68
N THR A 345 -16.95 -4.05 4.16
CA THR A 345 -16.06 -2.88 4.04
C THR A 345 -15.51 -2.47 5.40
N LEU A 346 -14.19 -2.28 5.49
CA LEU A 346 -13.48 -1.71 6.63
C LEU A 346 -13.16 -0.23 6.38
N ARG A 347 -13.48 0.66 7.35
CA ARG A 347 -13.22 2.12 7.25
C ARG A 347 -12.25 2.61 8.32
N ALA A 348 -11.35 3.54 7.98
CA ALA A 348 -10.48 4.20 8.94
C ALA A 348 -10.10 5.63 8.52
N ASP A 349 -10.00 6.53 9.49
CA ASP A 349 -9.63 7.91 9.22
C ASP A 349 -8.12 8.10 9.17
N LYS A 350 -7.65 8.73 8.09
CA LYS A 350 -6.24 9.06 7.93
C LYS A 350 -5.92 10.39 8.61
N ALA A 351 -5.50 10.31 9.88
CA ALA A 351 -5.12 11.50 10.67
C ALA A 351 -4.09 12.41 9.97
N ARG A 352 -3.17 11.86 9.18
CA ARG A 352 -2.15 12.63 8.42
C ARG A 352 -2.68 13.34 7.18
N ALA A 353 -3.90 13.06 6.73
CA ALA A 353 -4.53 13.64 5.54
C ALA A 353 -5.83 14.39 5.89
N GLY A 354 -5.87 15.00 7.08
CA GLY A 354 -7.02 15.81 7.50
C GLY A 354 -8.29 15.01 7.79
N GLY A 355 -8.18 13.73 8.13
CA GLY A 355 -9.34 12.89 8.45
C GLY A 355 -10.01 12.23 7.24
N SER A 356 -9.37 12.23 6.06
CA SER A 356 -9.90 11.51 4.90
C SER A 356 -10.08 10.01 5.21
N THR A 357 -11.30 9.48 5.02
CA THR A 357 -11.60 8.07 5.27
C THR A 357 -10.99 7.19 4.19
N GLN A 358 -10.21 6.19 4.59
CA GLN A 358 -9.75 5.10 3.74
C GLN A 358 -10.72 3.91 3.88
N PHE A 359 -10.92 3.19 2.79
CA PHE A 359 -11.73 1.99 2.76
C PHE A 359 -10.91 0.78 2.29
N CYS A 360 -11.29 -0.39 2.76
CA CYS A 360 -10.81 -1.69 2.30
C CYS A 360 -12.01 -2.61 2.17
N ILE A 361 -12.10 -3.36 1.08
CA ILE A 361 -13.22 -4.26 0.79
C ILE A 361 -12.72 -5.70 0.86
N GLY A 362 -13.55 -6.60 1.39
CA GLY A 362 -13.28 -8.02 1.44
C GLY A 362 -14.57 -8.83 1.32
N GLN A 363 -14.46 -9.99 0.66
CA GLN A 363 -15.57 -10.94 0.56
C GLN A 363 -15.80 -11.64 1.90
N LYS A 364 -17.06 -11.85 2.29
CA LYS A 364 -17.42 -12.57 3.53
C LYS A 364 -16.99 -14.04 3.49
N SER A 365 -17.04 -14.66 2.31
CA SER A 365 -16.58 -16.02 2.06
C SER A 365 -15.06 -16.19 2.31
N GLN A 366 -14.29 -15.10 2.33
CA GLN A 366 -12.86 -15.12 2.58
C GLN A 366 -12.54 -14.66 4.02
N PRO A 367 -12.42 -15.58 5.00
CA PRO A 367 -12.14 -15.23 6.40
C PRO A 367 -10.73 -14.64 6.63
N SER A 368 -9.89 -14.66 5.60
CA SER A 368 -8.56 -14.03 5.60
C SER A 368 -8.57 -12.57 5.12
N SER A 369 -9.69 -12.05 4.63
CA SER A 369 -9.80 -10.66 4.19
C SER A 369 -9.66 -9.71 5.38
N ALA A 370 -9.13 -8.50 5.15
CA ALA A 370 -8.87 -7.56 6.24
C ALA A 370 -10.13 -7.19 7.06
N PRO A 371 -11.31 -6.92 6.46
CA PRO A 371 -12.53 -6.68 7.21
C PRO A 371 -12.93 -7.88 8.08
N MET A 372 -12.88 -9.10 7.55
CA MET A 372 -13.24 -10.32 8.29
C MET A 372 -12.29 -10.61 9.46
N VAL A 373 -10.99 -10.39 9.27
CA VAL A 373 -9.98 -10.51 10.34
C VAL A 373 -10.28 -9.52 11.46
N VAL A 374 -10.54 -8.25 11.11
CA VAL A 374 -10.86 -7.20 12.10
C VAL A 374 -12.17 -7.48 12.81
N ALA A 375 -13.23 -7.89 12.10
CA ALA A 375 -14.53 -8.24 12.68
C ALA A 375 -14.41 -9.38 13.70
N ALA A 376 -13.74 -10.48 13.32
CA ALA A 376 -13.51 -11.61 14.22
C ALA A 376 -12.70 -11.19 15.46
N TYR A 377 -11.68 -10.35 15.27
CA TYR A 377 -10.84 -9.85 16.36
C TYR A 377 -11.61 -8.91 17.31
N LEU A 378 -12.48 -8.05 16.77
CA LEU A 378 -13.35 -7.16 17.55
C LEU A 378 -14.29 -7.95 18.46
N THR A 379 -14.94 -8.99 17.93
CA THR A 379 -15.81 -9.87 18.72
C THR A 379 -15.03 -10.50 19.87
N ARG A 380 -13.81 -10.98 19.60
CA ARG A 380 -12.96 -11.61 20.62
C ARG A 380 -12.49 -10.64 21.71
N THR A 381 -12.29 -9.36 21.37
CA THR A 381 -11.74 -8.34 22.28
C THR A 381 -12.79 -7.46 22.96
N ALA A 382 -14.08 -7.66 22.68
CA ALA A 382 -15.17 -6.83 23.22
C ALA A 382 -15.13 -6.68 24.75
N LEU A 383 -14.98 -7.78 25.48
CA LEU A 383 -14.91 -7.75 26.95
C LEU A 383 -13.67 -7.00 27.47
N LEU A 384 -12.53 -7.09 26.78
CA LEU A 384 -11.33 -6.36 27.18
C LEU A 384 -11.53 -4.84 27.03
N ARG A 385 -12.23 -4.41 25.97
CA ARG A 385 -12.56 -2.99 25.78
C ARG A 385 -13.47 -2.48 26.89
N GLU A 386 -14.46 -3.25 27.33
CA GLU A 386 -15.33 -2.85 28.44
C GLU A 386 -14.54 -2.69 29.76
N VAL A 387 -13.59 -3.59 30.04
CA VAL A 387 -12.68 -3.44 31.19
C VAL A 387 -11.84 -2.17 31.08
N VAL A 388 -11.27 -1.89 29.91
CA VAL A 388 -10.48 -0.67 29.68
C VAL A 388 -11.34 0.60 29.79
N LYS A 389 -12.58 0.58 29.31
CA LYS A 389 -13.55 1.68 29.46
C LYS A 389 -13.90 1.92 30.93
N ALA A 390 -14.06 0.87 31.73
CA ALA A 390 -14.26 0.99 33.17
C ALA A 390 -13.02 1.56 33.89
N ASP A 391 -11.83 1.06 33.57
CA ASP A 391 -10.55 1.56 34.12
C ASP A 391 -10.31 3.02 33.74
N TYR A 392 -10.67 3.42 32.50
CA TYR A 392 -10.61 4.80 32.04
C TYR A 392 -11.49 5.72 32.88
N LYS A 393 -12.77 5.36 33.08
CA LYS A 393 -13.70 6.13 33.91
C LYS A 393 -13.21 6.24 35.36
N ALA A 394 -12.62 5.18 35.91
CA ALA A 394 -12.04 5.20 37.25
C ALA A 394 -10.82 6.14 37.34
N ALA A 395 -9.91 6.08 36.36
CA ALA A 395 -8.74 6.95 36.30
C ALA A 395 -9.10 8.43 36.08
N GLU A 396 -10.14 8.73 35.28
CA GLU A 396 -10.65 10.10 35.12
C GLU A 396 -11.18 10.67 36.45
N ARG A 397 -11.93 9.88 37.23
CA ARG A 397 -12.42 10.30 38.55
C ARG A 397 -11.26 10.59 39.51
N GLN A 398 -10.22 9.75 39.50
CA GLN A 398 -9.01 9.97 40.28
C GLN A 398 -8.28 11.25 39.85
N LEU A 399 -8.19 11.52 38.54
CA LEU A 399 -7.56 12.73 38.02
C LEU A 399 -8.33 13.99 38.41
N ALA A 400 -9.66 13.95 38.39
CA ALA A 400 -10.50 15.04 38.86
C ALA A 400 -10.28 15.31 40.36
N HIS A 401 -10.17 14.26 41.18
CA HIS A 401 -9.90 14.41 42.61
C HIS A 401 -8.50 14.98 42.89
N LEU A 402 -7.46 14.52 42.19
CA LEU A 402 -6.09 15.02 42.39
C LEU A 402 -5.90 16.45 41.90
N ARG A 403 -6.67 16.90 40.89
CA ARG A 403 -6.66 18.30 40.43
C ARG A 403 -7.26 19.27 41.44
N ASN A 404 -8.12 18.78 42.32
CA ASN A 404 -8.79 19.59 43.35
C ASN A 404 -8.05 19.57 44.70
N GLY A 405 -6.95 18.82 44.82
CA GLY A 405 -6.11 18.77 46.02
C GLY A 405 -4.67 19.24 45.75
N ASP A 406 -3.87 19.37 46.80
CA ASP A 406 -2.44 19.76 46.74
C ASP A 406 -1.52 18.58 46.30
N ALA A 407 -1.85 17.93 45.18
CA ALA A 407 -1.06 16.83 44.66
C ALA A 407 0.18 17.32 43.88
N SER A 408 1.29 16.58 43.94
CA SER A 408 2.50 16.93 43.19
C SER A 408 2.25 16.90 41.67
N GLN A 409 2.88 17.82 40.93
CA GLN A 409 2.74 17.91 39.47
C GLN A 409 3.14 16.61 38.76
N GLU A 410 4.08 15.85 39.31
CA GLU A 410 4.53 14.55 38.79
C GLU A 410 3.46 13.46 38.92
N ALA A 411 2.74 13.43 40.04
CA ALA A 411 1.64 12.48 40.24
C ALA A 411 0.47 12.79 39.28
N ILE A 412 0.17 14.08 39.08
CA ILE A 412 -0.83 14.53 38.11
C ILE A 412 -0.39 14.18 36.68
N ALA A 413 0.88 14.38 36.33
CA ALA A 413 1.45 14.03 35.03
C ALA A 413 1.35 12.54 34.74
N ALA A 414 1.76 11.70 35.70
CA ALA A 414 1.72 10.24 35.57
C ALA A 414 0.28 9.73 35.40
N LEU A 415 -0.67 10.27 36.17
CA LEU A 415 -2.07 9.88 36.05
C LEU A 415 -2.70 10.37 34.73
N LEU A 416 -2.35 11.57 34.27
CA LEU A 416 -2.81 12.10 32.98
C LEU A 416 -2.31 11.24 31.81
N MET A 417 -1.04 10.82 31.83
CA MET A 417 -0.49 9.88 30.84
C MET A 417 -1.22 8.53 30.87
N ARG A 418 -1.57 8.04 32.06
CA ARG A 418 -2.38 6.81 32.21
C ARG A 418 -3.79 6.99 31.63
N VAL A 419 -4.46 8.10 31.91
CA VAL A 419 -5.80 8.42 31.37
C VAL A 419 -5.77 8.48 29.84
N GLN A 420 -4.78 9.15 29.26
CA GLN A 420 -4.61 9.20 27.79
C GLN A 420 -4.36 7.83 27.19
N THR A 421 -3.51 7.01 27.83
CA THR A 421 -3.23 5.64 27.36
C THR A 421 -4.49 4.79 27.39
N LEU A 422 -5.27 4.85 28.49
CA LEU A 422 -6.53 4.11 28.61
C LEU A 422 -7.58 4.59 27.61
N ARG A 423 -7.67 5.90 27.36
CA ARG A 423 -8.52 6.46 26.31
C ARG A 423 -8.14 5.93 24.94
N GLN A 424 -6.85 5.90 24.61
CA GLN A 424 -6.40 5.35 23.33
C GLN A 424 -6.73 3.86 23.22
N TRP A 425 -6.59 3.11 24.33
CA TRP A 425 -6.84 1.67 24.34
C TRP A 425 -8.33 1.32 24.30
N SER A 426 -9.22 2.15 24.85
CA SER A 426 -10.67 1.91 24.81
C SER A 426 -11.21 1.91 23.38
N HIS A 427 -10.61 2.74 22.52
CA HIS A 427 -10.93 2.84 21.09
C HIS A 427 -10.10 1.92 20.20
N SER A 428 -9.16 1.15 20.77
CA SER A 428 -8.27 0.32 19.94
C SER A 428 -8.88 -1.04 19.61
N VAL A 429 -8.74 -1.45 18.36
CA VAL A 429 -9.04 -2.82 17.90
C VAL A 429 -8.05 -3.83 18.50
N TRP A 430 -6.79 -3.46 18.63
CA TRP A 430 -5.66 -4.38 18.78
C TRP A 430 -5.26 -4.64 20.23
N LEU A 431 -6.24 -4.99 21.06
CA LEU A 431 -6.04 -5.37 22.46
C LEU A 431 -5.68 -6.86 22.58
N TYR A 432 -4.84 -7.20 23.55
CA TYR A 432 -4.52 -8.58 23.92
C TYR A 432 -4.13 -8.67 25.40
N VAL A 433 -4.02 -9.89 25.90
CA VAL A 433 -3.53 -10.17 27.25
C VAL A 433 -2.06 -10.59 27.19
N ASP A 434 -1.20 -9.88 27.92
CA ASP A 434 0.23 -10.16 27.94
C ASP A 434 0.57 -11.42 28.77
N HIS A 435 1.86 -11.81 28.75
CA HIS A 435 2.34 -12.97 29.51
C HIS A 435 2.20 -12.83 31.03
N LYS A 436 2.01 -11.61 31.55
CA LYS A 436 1.81 -11.30 32.97
C LYS A 436 0.32 -11.30 33.33
N GLY A 437 -0.58 -11.22 32.35
CA GLY A 437 -2.02 -11.10 32.55
C GLY A 437 -2.58 -9.70 32.54
N LYS A 438 -1.81 -8.72 32.06
CA LYS A 438 -2.28 -7.35 31.91
C LYS A 438 -2.82 -7.16 30.50
N ILE A 439 -3.83 -6.29 30.40
CA ILE A 439 -4.31 -5.83 29.10
C ILE A 439 -3.22 -4.94 28.50
N ALA A 440 -2.91 -5.18 27.23
CA ALA A 440 -1.98 -4.38 26.47
C ALA A 440 -2.50 -4.17 25.05
N CYS A 441 -2.04 -3.08 24.42
CA CYS A 441 -2.34 -2.75 23.03
C CYS A 441 -1.11 -2.97 22.16
N LEU A 442 -1.28 -3.35 20.88
CA LEU A 442 -0.17 -3.41 19.93
C LEU A 442 0.40 -2.01 19.69
N LYS A 443 1.72 -1.86 19.91
CA LYS A 443 2.46 -0.62 19.70
C LYS A 443 3.44 -0.79 18.56
N MET A 444 3.39 0.13 17.59
CA MET A 444 4.24 0.11 16.39
C MET A 444 5.74 0.27 16.66
N GLN A 445 6.12 0.71 17.85
CA GLN A 445 7.51 0.89 18.24
C GLN A 445 8.09 -0.37 18.91
N CYS A 446 7.24 -1.36 19.25
CA CYS A 446 7.61 -2.52 20.06
C CYS A 446 7.15 -3.84 19.41
N TRP A 447 7.73 -4.15 18.24
CA TRP A 447 7.48 -5.40 17.52
C TRP A 447 8.32 -6.58 18.02
N LYS A 448 9.46 -6.31 18.67
CA LYS A 448 10.41 -7.32 19.15
C LYS A 448 9.90 -7.92 20.47
N ARG A 449 9.34 -9.13 20.40
CA ARG A 449 8.63 -9.79 21.53
C ARG A 449 8.96 -11.27 21.68
N TYR A 450 9.54 -11.86 20.66
CA TYR A 450 9.86 -13.29 20.61
C TYR A 450 11.34 -13.47 20.89
N LEU A 451 11.74 -14.56 21.52
CA LEU A 451 13.15 -14.84 21.80
C LEU A 451 13.71 -15.70 20.68
N ASN A 452 14.89 -15.34 20.18
CA ASN A 452 15.68 -16.23 19.35
C ASN A 452 16.26 -17.35 20.22
N VAL A 453 15.95 -18.60 19.87
CA VAL A 453 16.44 -19.80 20.59
C VAL A 453 17.97 -19.91 20.50
N GLU A 454 18.57 -19.43 19.40
CA GLU A 454 20.01 -19.62 19.12
C GLU A 454 20.90 -18.44 19.56
N GLY A 455 20.34 -17.27 19.93
CA GLY A 455 21.14 -16.06 20.11
C GLY A 455 20.67 -15.07 21.17
N GLY A 456 19.63 -15.38 21.95
CA GLY A 456 19.12 -14.51 23.03
C GLY A 456 18.58 -13.15 22.59
N THR A 457 18.59 -12.86 21.28
CA THR A 457 18.11 -11.60 20.69
C THR A 457 16.58 -11.62 20.57
N GLN A 458 15.95 -10.45 20.77
CA GLN A 458 14.51 -10.31 20.59
C GLN A 458 14.16 -10.15 19.11
N LEU A 459 13.27 -11.02 18.63
CA LEU A 459 12.75 -11.10 17.27
C LEU A 459 11.35 -10.49 17.19
N SER A 460 11.03 -9.92 16.04
CA SER A 460 9.65 -9.56 15.67
C SER A 460 8.87 -10.77 15.14
N TYR A 461 7.54 -10.67 15.08
CA TYR A 461 6.73 -11.70 14.44
C TYR A 461 7.14 -11.95 12.98
N LEU A 462 7.44 -10.88 12.22
CA LEU A 462 7.91 -11.02 10.84
C LEU A 462 9.28 -11.70 10.74
N ASP A 463 10.18 -11.48 11.71
CA ASP A 463 11.44 -12.21 11.78
C ASP A 463 11.22 -13.71 11.98
N VAL A 464 10.26 -14.08 12.84
CA VAL A 464 9.89 -15.50 13.08
C VAL A 464 9.33 -16.12 11.80
N VAL A 465 8.43 -15.44 11.11
CA VAL A 465 7.87 -15.91 9.82
C VAL A 465 8.98 -16.04 8.77
N ARG A 466 9.88 -15.04 8.67
CA ARG A 466 11.02 -15.06 7.75
C ARG A 466 11.95 -16.24 8.04
N GLN A 467 12.35 -16.45 9.29
CA GLN A 467 13.22 -17.57 9.68
C GLN A 467 12.59 -18.91 9.33
N ARG A 468 11.29 -19.10 9.62
CA ARG A 468 10.55 -20.31 9.25
C ARG A 468 10.54 -20.55 7.75
N LEU A 469 10.33 -19.51 6.93
CA LEU A 469 10.33 -19.63 5.47
C LEU A 469 11.73 -19.84 4.90
N ASN A 470 12.74 -19.16 5.43
CA ASN A 470 14.13 -19.27 4.97
C ASN A 470 14.77 -20.61 5.35
N ALA A 471 14.31 -21.28 6.41
CA ALA A 471 14.76 -22.63 6.76
C ALA A 471 14.50 -23.66 5.66
N GLN A 472 13.56 -23.38 4.75
CA GLN A 472 13.18 -24.26 3.63
C GLN A 472 13.72 -23.76 2.28
N ARG A 473 14.51 -22.68 2.27
CA ARG A 473 14.99 -22.00 1.05
C ARG A 473 16.51 -22.11 0.92
N PRO A 474 17.03 -22.19 -0.31
CA PRO A 474 18.47 -22.14 -0.54
C PRO A 474 19.02 -20.74 -0.23
N ALA A 475 20.33 -20.65 0.00
CA ALA A 475 20.98 -19.41 0.48
C ALA A 475 20.83 -18.23 -0.49
N ASP A 476 20.69 -18.50 -1.78
CA ASP A 476 20.54 -17.54 -2.87
C ASP A 476 19.09 -17.01 -3.05
N ASP A 477 18.06 -17.68 -2.52
CA ASP A 477 16.65 -17.24 -2.54
C ASP A 477 16.09 -16.97 -1.13
N GLN A 478 16.96 -16.59 -0.20
CA GLN A 478 16.51 -16.17 1.13
C GLN A 478 15.74 -14.87 1.06
N ILE A 479 14.62 -14.84 1.78
CA ILE A 479 13.82 -13.63 1.95
C ILE A 479 14.60 -12.66 2.84
N LEU A 480 14.81 -11.44 2.35
CA LEU A 480 15.52 -10.38 3.07
C LEU A 480 14.71 -9.84 4.25
N ASN A 481 15.25 -8.85 4.95
CA ASN A 481 14.55 -8.21 6.07
C ASN A 481 13.28 -7.48 5.60
N ILE A 482 12.16 -7.76 6.27
CA ILE A 482 10.84 -7.22 5.94
C ILE A 482 10.34 -6.37 7.10
N THR A 483 9.78 -5.22 6.77
CA THR A 483 9.09 -4.34 7.70
C THR A 483 7.59 -4.32 7.39
N PRO A 484 6.73 -3.99 8.37
CA PRO A 484 5.31 -3.84 8.12
C PRO A 484 4.98 -2.81 7.02
N ALA A 485 5.87 -1.83 6.77
CA ALA A 485 5.67 -0.84 5.71
C ALA A 485 5.73 -1.46 4.30
N ASP A 486 6.50 -2.54 4.11
CA ASP A 486 6.69 -3.19 2.81
C ASP A 486 5.41 -3.88 2.32
N PHE A 487 4.48 -4.23 3.22
CA PHE A 487 3.18 -4.83 2.85
C PHE A 487 2.32 -3.91 1.99
N ARG A 488 2.44 -2.59 2.19
CA ARG A 488 1.77 -1.61 1.33
C ARG A 488 2.32 -1.66 -0.09
N ASP A 489 3.64 -1.77 -0.24
CA ASP A 489 4.31 -1.86 -1.55
C ASP A 489 3.93 -3.18 -2.26
N ILE A 490 3.90 -4.31 -1.53
CA ILE A 490 3.45 -5.60 -2.06
C ILE A 490 1.99 -5.52 -2.54
N TYR A 491 1.11 -4.95 -1.74
CA TYR A 491 -0.30 -4.81 -2.08
C TYR A 491 -0.50 -3.91 -3.31
N ALA A 492 0.20 -2.78 -3.35
CA ALA A 492 0.16 -1.86 -4.50
C ALA A 492 0.58 -2.56 -5.80
N ARG A 493 1.65 -3.36 -5.76
CA ARG A 493 2.11 -4.14 -6.91
C ARG A 493 1.07 -5.17 -7.34
N TRP A 494 0.47 -5.88 -6.39
CA TRP A 494 -0.59 -6.85 -6.67
C TRP A 494 -1.78 -6.18 -7.38
N VAL A 495 -2.28 -5.04 -6.87
CA VAL A 495 -3.37 -4.29 -7.51
C VAL A 495 -2.97 -3.82 -8.91
N TYR A 496 -1.74 -3.32 -9.08
CA TYR A 496 -1.23 -2.87 -10.36
C TYR A 496 -1.23 -4.01 -11.39
N ILE A 497 -0.72 -5.19 -11.02
CA ILE A 497 -0.70 -6.38 -11.91
C ILE A 497 -2.11 -6.87 -12.21
N GLN A 498 -2.98 -7.01 -11.19
CA GLN A 498 -4.35 -7.51 -11.37
C GLN A 498 -5.21 -6.59 -12.23
N SER A 499 -4.99 -5.29 -12.14
CA SER A 499 -5.69 -4.29 -12.95
C SER A 499 -5.04 -4.03 -14.31
N SER A 500 -4.10 -4.88 -14.74
CA SER A 500 -3.35 -4.73 -16.00
C SER A 500 -2.68 -3.36 -16.16
N GLY A 501 -2.16 -2.80 -15.07
CA GLY A 501 -1.41 -1.55 -15.04
C GLY A 501 -2.24 -0.29 -14.77
N ASN A 502 -3.49 -0.42 -14.30
CA ASN A 502 -4.37 0.72 -14.06
C ASN A 502 -3.93 1.55 -12.83
N ILE A 503 -3.43 2.76 -13.08
CA ILE A 503 -2.96 3.69 -12.05
C ILE A 503 -4.11 4.17 -11.15
N LEU A 504 -5.33 4.33 -11.68
CA LEU A 504 -6.49 4.76 -10.91
C LEU A 504 -6.94 3.66 -9.94
N ALA A 505 -6.84 2.39 -10.32
CA ALA A 505 -7.11 1.27 -9.43
C ALA A 505 -6.15 1.27 -8.24
N VAL A 506 -4.86 1.51 -8.47
CA VAL A 506 -3.85 1.66 -7.40
C VAL A 506 -4.12 2.90 -6.56
N MET A 507 -4.48 4.03 -7.17
CA MET A 507 -4.79 5.27 -6.45
C MET A 507 -5.95 5.06 -5.46
N LEU A 508 -7.02 4.41 -5.93
CA LEU A 508 -8.20 4.08 -5.13
C LEU A 508 -7.84 3.13 -3.99
N ALA A 509 -7.15 2.03 -4.31
CA ALA A 509 -6.79 0.99 -3.34
C ALA A 509 -5.82 1.50 -2.25
N LEU A 510 -4.94 2.43 -2.60
CA LEU A 510 -4.01 3.05 -1.65
C LEU A 510 -4.58 4.28 -0.92
N GLY A 511 -5.73 4.80 -1.37
CA GLY A 511 -6.35 6.02 -0.86
C GLY A 511 -5.43 7.24 -1.02
N HIS A 512 -4.84 7.40 -2.20
CA HIS A 512 -4.10 8.60 -2.57
C HIS A 512 -5.06 9.69 -3.07
N ALA A 513 -4.83 10.94 -2.66
CA ALA A 513 -5.69 12.07 -3.03
C ALA A 513 -5.47 12.57 -4.45
N SER A 514 -4.26 12.35 -5.01
CA SER A 514 -3.91 12.78 -6.36
C SER A 514 -3.28 11.65 -7.18
N ILE A 515 -3.54 11.69 -8.48
CA ILE A 515 -2.92 10.81 -9.47
C ILE A 515 -1.41 11.01 -9.46
N GLU A 516 -0.94 12.26 -9.36
CA GLU A 516 0.49 12.59 -9.32
C GLU A 516 1.23 11.89 -8.18
N THR A 517 0.62 11.84 -6.97
CA THR A 517 1.18 11.10 -5.83
C THR A 517 1.32 9.62 -6.17
N THR A 518 0.33 9.04 -6.85
CA THR A 518 0.33 7.63 -7.25
C THR A 518 1.35 7.36 -8.34
N VAL A 519 1.47 8.22 -9.35
CA VAL A 519 2.47 8.12 -10.41
C VAL A 519 3.88 8.21 -9.82
N GLY A 520 4.13 9.17 -8.94
CA GLY A 520 5.42 9.31 -8.24
C GLY A 520 5.76 8.08 -7.40
N TYR A 521 4.78 7.54 -6.68
CA TYR A 521 4.93 6.31 -5.90
C TYR A 521 5.22 5.09 -6.78
N LEU A 522 4.45 4.87 -7.86
CA LEU A 522 4.68 3.77 -8.81
C LEU A 522 6.05 3.88 -9.49
N ARG A 523 6.46 5.08 -9.93
CA ARG A 523 7.79 5.32 -10.50
C ARG A 523 8.91 4.95 -9.55
N TYR A 524 8.77 5.31 -8.29
CA TYR A 524 9.79 5.06 -7.29
C TYR A 524 9.84 3.60 -6.82
N LYS A 525 8.67 2.96 -6.67
CA LYS A 525 8.55 1.65 -6.01
C LYS A 525 8.41 0.46 -6.96
N ILE A 526 7.69 0.61 -8.07
CA ILE A 526 7.27 -0.51 -8.94
C ILE A 526 7.95 -0.43 -10.30
N TYR A 527 7.87 0.72 -11.00
CA TYR A 527 8.42 0.84 -12.35
C TYR A 527 9.92 0.64 -12.41
N LYS A 528 10.69 1.13 -11.43
CA LYS A 528 12.15 0.92 -11.44
C LYS A 528 12.49 -0.58 -11.45
N VAL A 529 11.82 -1.38 -10.63
CA VAL A 529 12.08 -2.82 -10.52
C VAL A 529 11.53 -3.61 -11.72
N GLU A 530 10.34 -3.26 -12.21
CA GLU A 530 9.73 -3.97 -13.35
C GLU A 530 10.34 -3.56 -14.70
N GLN A 531 10.73 -2.30 -14.87
CA GLN A 531 11.52 -1.86 -16.02
C GLN A 531 12.91 -2.48 -15.98
N ASP A 532 13.57 -2.58 -14.81
CA ASP A 532 14.86 -3.28 -14.71
C ASP A 532 14.71 -4.74 -15.16
N GLU A 533 13.63 -5.44 -14.78
CA GLU A 533 13.42 -6.84 -15.22
C GLU A 533 12.99 -6.97 -16.69
N GLN A 534 12.19 -6.04 -17.22
CA GLN A 534 11.83 -6.02 -18.65
C GLN A 534 13.05 -5.66 -19.52
N VAL A 535 13.85 -4.68 -19.10
CA VAL A 535 15.11 -4.31 -19.73
C VAL A 535 16.10 -5.45 -19.62
N ARG A 536 16.20 -6.13 -18.47
CA ARG A 536 17.05 -7.31 -18.31
C ARG A 536 16.62 -8.43 -19.27
N ARG A 537 15.33 -8.74 -19.35
CA ARG A 537 14.80 -9.73 -20.32
C ARG A 537 15.08 -9.33 -21.76
N PHE A 538 14.84 -8.07 -22.13
CA PHE A 538 15.17 -7.53 -23.44
C PHE A 538 16.66 -7.68 -23.75
N MET A 539 17.54 -7.28 -22.83
CA MET A 539 18.99 -7.36 -22.99
C MET A 539 19.46 -8.81 -23.12
N ILE A 540 18.93 -9.72 -22.29
CA ILE A 540 19.25 -11.16 -22.38
C ILE A 540 18.89 -11.70 -23.76
N HIS A 541 17.66 -11.47 -24.23
CA HIS A 541 17.22 -11.97 -25.53
C HIS A 541 17.91 -11.28 -26.71
N LEU A 542 18.24 -9.98 -26.58
CA LEU A 542 19.00 -9.24 -27.59
C LEU A 542 20.44 -9.76 -27.71
N PHE A 543 21.15 -9.93 -26.59
CA PHE A 543 22.53 -10.44 -26.61
C PHE A 543 22.59 -11.91 -27.03
N ASP A 544 21.61 -12.72 -26.66
CA ASP A 544 21.48 -14.10 -27.11
C ASP A 544 21.16 -14.20 -28.62
N GLY A 545 20.37 -13.26 -29.16
CA GLY A 545 20.14 -13.12 -30.60
C GLY A 545 21.38 -12.63 -31.35
N LEU A 546 22.08 -11.63 -30.82
CA LEU A 546 23.34 -11.12 -31.36
C LEU A 546 24.43 -12.19 -31.38
N GLY A 547 24.53 -13.01 -30.33
CA GLY A 547 25.46 -14.13 -30.25
C GLY A 547 25.20 -15.22 -31.30
N ARG A 548 23.95 -15.34 -31.77
CA ARG A 548 23.55 -16.24 -32.86
C ARG A 548 23.55 -15.58 -34.24
N GLY A 549 23.79 -14.26 -34.33
CA GLY A 549 23.75 -13.50 -35.57
C GLY A 549 22.34 -13.22 -36.12
N GLU A 550 21.29 -13.48 -35.33
CA GLU A 550 19.89 -13.33 -35.75
C GLU A 550 19.15 -12.37 -34.81
N VAL A 551 19.07 -11.09 -35.20
CA VAL A 551 18.27 -10.10 -34.47
C VAL A 551 16.97 -9.84 -35.22
N ASP A 552 15.90 -10.48 -34.76
CA ASP A 552 14.55 -10.31 -35.28
C ASP A 552 13.68 -9.56 -34.25
N LEU A 553 13.28 -8.33 -34.59
CA LEU A 553 12.50 -7.47 -33.71
C LEU A 553 11.13 -8.06 -33.36
N THR A 554 10.50 -8.83 -34.26
CA THR A 554 9.21 -9.49 -34.01
C THR A 554 9.37 -10.62 -33.01
N LYS A 555 10.38 -11.47 -33.19
CA LYS A 555 10.71 -12.54 -32.23
C LYS A 555 11.08 -11.94 -30.87
N LEU A 556 11.89 -10.88 -30.87
CA LEU A 556 12.33 -10.23 -29.64
C LEU A 556 11.17 -9.58 -28.88
N ALA A 557 10.26 -8.89 -29.56
CA ALA A 557 9.06 -8.35 -28.94
C ALA A 557 8.17 -9.43 -28.32
N GLN A 558 8.01 -10.57 -29.01
CA GLN A 558 7.27 -11.73 -28.49
C GLN A 558 7.94 -12.32 -27.24
N LEU A 559 9.26 -12.51 -27.27
CA LEU A 559 10.05 -13.04 -26.16
C LEU A 559 9.93 -12.16 -24.91
N VAL A 560 9.98 -10.83 -25.08
CA VAL A 560 9.91 -9.87 -23.97
C VAL A 560 8.49 -9.77 -23.39
N ARG A 561 7.45 -9.76 -24.24
CA ARG A 561 6.06 -9.52 -23.81
C ARG A 561 5.32 -10.79 -23.38
N HIS A 562 5.50 -11.89 -24.09
CA HIS A 562 4.66 -13.08 -24.02
C HIS A 562 5.46 -14.36 -23.71
N GLY A 563 6.79 -14.31 -23.72
CA GLY A 563 7.65 -15.42 -23.35
C GLY A 563 8.06 -16.30 -24.53
N LYS A 564 8.36 -17.58 -24.28
CA LYS A 564 9.00 -18.48 -25.24
C LYS A 564 8.20 -18.58 -26.56
N ILE A 565 8.92 -18.50 -27.68
CA ILE A 565 8.38 -18.75 -29.02
C ILE A 565 8.30 -20.26 -29.24
N THR A 566 7.15 -20.76 -29.69
CA THR A 566 6.99 -22.16 -30.07
C THR A 566 7.47 -22.41 -31.51
N PRO A 567 7.89 -23.64 -31.86
CA PRO A 567 8.30 -23.96 -33.23
C PRO A 567 7.20 -23.68 -34.27
N GLU A 568 5.93 -23.85 -33.88
CA GLU A 568 4.77 -23.55 -34.72
C GLU A 568 4.65 -22.04 -35.02
N MET A 569 4.85 -21.18 -34.02
CA MET A 569 4.82 -19.73 -34.21
C MET A 569 5.96 -19.26 -35.13
N GLU A 570 7.13 -19.88 -35.00
CA GLU A 570 8.29 -19.60 -35.84
C GLU A 570 8.07 -20.04 -37.30
N ALA A 571 7.52 -21.24 -37.50
CA ALA A 571 7.14 -21.73 -38.83
C ALA A 571 6.09 -20.85 -39.50
N ARG A 572 5.06 -20.44 -38.75
CA ARG A 572 4.00 -19.57 -39.26
C ARG A 572 4.51 -18.16 -39.59
N LEU A 573 5.47 -17.64 -38.83
CA LEU A 573 6.13 -16.36 -39.13
C LEU A 573 6.98 -16.46 -40.39
N ALA A 574 7.70 -17.57 -40.59
CA ALA A 574 8.48 -17.83 -41.80
C ALA A 574 7.56 -17.96 -43.03
N GLU A 575 6.47 -18.70 -42.90
CA GLU A 575 5.43 -18.84 -43.94
C GLU A 575 4.85 -17.47 -44.31
N TYR A 576 4.45 -16.67 -43.31
CA TYR A 576 3.92 -15.32 -43.51
C TYR A 576 4.88 -14.42 -44.28
N ARG A 577 6.18 -14.46 -43.96
CA ARG A 577 7.20 -13.64 -44.63
C ARG A 577 7.55 -14.11 -46.04
N ALA A 578 7.32 -15.39 -46.33
CA ALA A 578 7.59 -15.97 -47.64
C ALA A 578 6.46 -15.75 -48.66
N LEU A 579 5.27 -15.31 -48.21
CA LEU A 579 4.12 -15.06 -49.10
C LEU A 579 4.45 -13.97 -50.12
N GLN A 580 4.22 -14.27 -51.40
CA GLN A 580 4.30 -13.28 -52.46
C GLN A 580 3.11 -12.33 -52.36
N ARG A 581 3.36 -11.04 -52.58
CA ARG A 581 2.35 -9.98 -52.47
C ARG A 581 1.80 -9.64 -53.85
N SER A 582 0.48 -9.51 -53.94
CA SER A 582 -0.21 -9.02 -55.14
C SER A 582 -0.14 -7.49 -55.24
N ARG A 583 -0.62 -6.93 -56.36
CA ARG A 583 -0.73 -5.47 -56.57
C ARG A 583 -1.46 -4.75 -55.43
N ILE A 584 -2.46 -5.40 -54.83
CA ILE A 584 -3.28 -4.81 -53.77
C ILE A 584 -2.71 -5.09 -52.36
N GLY A 585 -1.46 -5.56 -52.27
CA GLY A 585 -0.78 -5.82 -50.99
C GLY A 585 -1.17 -7.15 -50.32
N MET A 586 -2.01 -7.95 -50.96
CA MET A 586 -2.49 -9.24 -50.45
C MET A 586 -1.43 -10.33 -50.58
N GLY A 587 -1.26 -11.15 -49.54
CA GLY A 587 -0.41 -12.34 -49.59
C GLY A 587 -1.08 -13.46 -50.39
N CYS A 588 -0.28 -14.23 -51.16
CA CYS A 588 -0.78 -15.37 -51.93
C CYS A 588 -0.09 -16.68 -51.52
N ALA A 589 -0.89 -17.69 -51.17
CA ALA A 589 -0.43 -19.02 -50.79
C ALA A 589 0.06 -19.84 -52.00
N ASP A 590 -0.61 -19.75 -53.15
CA ASP A 590 -0.15 -20.35 -54.41
C ASP A 590 -0.41 -19.39 -55.60
N PRO A 591 0.60 -18.58 -55.97
CA PRO A 591 0.49 -17.62 -57.06
C PRO A 591 0.63 -18.25 -58.45
N ARG A 592 1.01 -19.54 -58.56
CA ARG A 592 1.23 -20.23 -59.85
C ARG A 592 0.04 -21.05 -60.30
N HIS A 593 -0.91 -21.33 -59.40
CA HIS A 593 -2.16 -22.02 -59.69
C HIS A 593 -3.38 -21.26 -59.13
N PRO A 594 -3.70 -20.05 -59.64
CA PRO A 594 -4.91 -19.34 -59.27
C PRO A 594 -6.17 -20.14 -59.66
N PRO A 595 -7.25 -20.08 -58.86
CA PRO A 595 -8.53 -20.69 -59.21
C PRO A 595 -9.09 -20.18 -60.54
N ALA A 596 -9.76 -21.06 -61.29
CA ALA A 596 -10.26 -20.76 -62.64
C ALA A 596 -11.28 -19.61 -62.68
N HIS A 597 -12.05 -19.38 -61.60
CA HIS A 597 -12.99 -18.26 -61.51
C HIS A 597 -12.32 -16.90 -61.30
N VAL A 598 -11.08 -16.90 -60.77
CA VAL A 598 -10.26 -15.70 -60.51
C VAL A 598 -9.41 -15.33 -61.73
N ALA A 599 -8.84 -16.33 -62.41
CA ALA A 599 -8.01 -16.15 -63.60
C ALA A 599 -8.41 -17.16 -64.71
N PRO A 600 -9.55 -16.93 -65.41
CA PRO A 600 -9.98 -17.78 -66.51
C PRO A 600 -8.95 -17.72 -67.65
N GLY A 601 -8.37 -18.87 -68.00
CA GLY A 601 -7.31 -18.96 -69.02
C GLY A 601 -5.87 -18.83 -68.49
N HIS A 602 -5.65 -19.00 -67.18
CA HIS A 602 -4.30 -19.02 -66.60
C HIS A 602 -3.43 -20.13 -67.20
N VAL A 603 -2.20 -19.79 -67.59
CA VAL A 603 -1.21 -20.75 -68.07
C VAL A 603 -0.51 -21.38 -66.85
N PRO A 604 -0.62 -22.71 -66.63
CA PRO A 604 -0.02 -23.37 -65.48
C PRO A 604 1.48 -23.03 -65.32
N GLY A 605 1.90 -22.73 -64.09
CA GLY A 605 3.29 -22.41 -63.76
C GLY A 605 3.70 -20.94 -63.92
N ARG A 606 2.92 -20.10 -64.61
CA ARG A 606 3.11 -18.64 -64.60
C ARG A 606 2.52 -18.02 -63.34
N LEU A 607 3.00 -16.82 -62.96
CA LEU A 607 2.40 -16.05 -61.87
C LEU A 607 1.03 -15.51 -62.29
N CYS A 608 0.10 -15.45 -61.33
CA CYS A 608 -1.23 -14.87 -61.52
C CYS A 608 -1.12 -13.39 -61.93
N GLY A 609 -1.41 -13.10 -63.20
CA GLY A 609 -1.33 -11.74 -63.74
C GLY A 609 -2.56 -10.87 -63.44
N THR A 610 -3.71 -11.48 -63.12
CA THR A 610 -4.96 -10.72 -62.92
C THR A 610 -4.99 -9.97 -61.59
N ASN A 611 -4.30 -10.47 -60.55
CA ASN A 611 -4.24 -9.86 -59.21
C ASN A 611 -5.62 -9.54 -58.57
N ARG A 612 -6.69 -10.20 -59.02
CA ARG A 612 -8.07 -10.01 -58.51
C ARG A 612 -8.33 -10.81 -57.24
N CYS A 613 -7.50 -10.62 -56.21
CA CYS A 613 -7.54 -11.45 -54.99
C CYS A 613 -8.85 -11.28 -54.20
N LEU A 614 -9.55 -10.15 -54.37
CA LEU A 614 -10.85 -9.87 -53.74
C LEU A 614 -12.02 -10.60 -54.41
N LYS A 615 -11.82 -11.26 -55.57
CA LYS A 615 -12.83 -12.07 -56.24
C LYS A 615 -12.96 -13.47 -55.62
N ARG A 616 -13.13 -13.52 -54.29
CA ARG A 616 -13.25 -14.76 -53.47
C ARG A 616 -12.15 -15.79 -53.81
N CYS A 617 -10.89 -15.35 -53.82
CA CYS A 617 -9.75 -16.22 -54.07
C CYS A 617 -9.35 -16.99 -52.81
N GLU A 618 -9.39 -18.32 -52.86
CA GLU A 618 -9.05 -19.21 -51.72
C GLU A 618 -7.57 -19.10 -51.30
N HIS A 619 -6.69 -18.70 -52.22
CA HIS A 619 -5.26 -18.54 -51.99
C HIS A 619 -4.90 -17.17 -51.42
N ALA A 620 -5.85 -16.24 -51.31
CA ALA A 620 -5.61 -14.92 -50.75
C ALA A 620 -5.45 -14.99 -49.22
N ARG A 621 -4.47 -14.26 -48.68
CA ARG A 621 -4.23 -14.09 -47.24
C ARG A 621 -4.22 -12.59 -46.93
N PHE A 622 -5.10 -12.17 -46.03
CA PHE A 622 -5.29 -10.77 -45.66
C PHE A 622 -4.22 -10.35 -44.65
N LEU A 623 -3.38 -9.39 -45.06
CA LEU A 623 -2.28 -8.86 -44.26
C LEU A 623 -2.63 -7.46 -43.76
N PRO A 624 -2.14 -7.01 -42.59
CA PRO A 624 -2.33 -5.64 -42.12
C PRO A 624 -1.88 -4.58 -43.14
N GLU A 625 -0.83 -4.87 -43.91
CA GLU A 625 -0.28 -3.97 -44.93
C GLU A 625 -1.14 -3.87 -46.19
N ALA A 626 -2.15 -4.73 -46.37
CA ALA A 626 -3.01 -4.74 -47.55
C ALA A 626 -4.09 -3.65 -47.54
N MET A 627 -4.33 -2.98 -46.41
CA MET A 627 -5.40 -1.99 -46.24
C MET A 627 -5.40 -0.92 -47.34
N ASP A 628 -4.25 -0.32 -47.62
CA ASP A 628 -4.11 0.75 -48.62
C ASP A 628 -4.42 0.25 -50.05
N GLY A 629 -3.93 -0.94 -50.40
CA GLY A 629 -4.17 -1.55 -51.71
C GLY A 629 -5.60 -2.03 -51.92
N VAL A 630 -6.29 -2.47 -50.85
CA VAL A 630 -7.72 -2.78 -50.88
C VAL A 630 -8.55 -1.51 -51.04
N ALA A 631 -8.22 -0.44 -50.29
CA ALA A 631 -8.86 0.86 -50.44
C ALA A 631 -8.71 1.42 -51.86
N MET A 632 -7.50 1.34 -52.43
CA MET A 632 -7.25 1.67 -53.84
C MET A 632 -8.17 0.89 -54.78
N ARG A 633 -8.27 -0.43 -54.59
CA ARG A 633 -9.05 -1.30 -55.49
C ARG A 633 -10.55 -1.06 -55.40
N VAL A 634 -11.08 -0.78 -54.22
CA VAL A 634 -12.49 -0.41 -54.03
C VAL A 634 -12.80 0.87 -54.79
N GLU A 635 -11.98 1.92 -54.67
CA GLU A 635 -12.20 3.16 -55.41
C GLU A 635 -12.02 2.99 -56.93
N GLU A 636 -11.08 2.14 -57.39
CA GLU A 636 -10.98 1.75 -58.80
C GLU A 636 -12.30 1.11 -59.29
N LEU A 637 -12.86 0.18 -58.51
CA LEU A 637 -14.10 -0.53 -58.86
C LEU A 637 -15.32 0.40 -58.86
N MET A 638 -15.41 1.35 -57.92
CA MET A 638 -16.47 2.36 -57.92
C MET A 638 -16.45 3.17 -59.22
N VAL A 639 -15.29 3.68 -59.63
CA VAL A 639 -15.18 4.42 -60.90
C VAL A 639 -15.49 3.53 -62.10
N MET A 640 -15.04 2.28 -62.09
CA MET A 640 -15.36 1.32 -63.16
C MET A 640 -16.88 1.05 -63.26
N SER A 641 -17.61 1.07 -62.14
CA SER A 641 -19.07 0.90 -62.13
C SER A 641 -19.78 2.04 -62.85
N ASP A 642 -19.25 3.26 -62.77
CA ASP A 642 -19.86 4.44 -63.39
C ASP A 642 -19.59 4.51 -64.91
N HIS A 643 -18.48 3.93 -65.37
CA HIS A 643 -18.01 4.11 -66.76
C HIS A 643 -18.12 2.85 -67.64
N LEU A 644 -18.27 1.65 -67.06
CA LEU A 644 -18.42 0.42 -67.85
C LEU A 644 -19.89 0.12 -68.14
N PRO A 645 -20.23 -0.34 -69.36
CA PRO A 645 -21.56 -0.86 -69.64
C PRO A 645 -21.89 -2.03 -68.70
N ARG A 646 -23.17 -2.11 -68.30
CA ARG A 646 -23.65 -3.05 -67.27
C ARG A 646 -23.35 -4.53 -67.58
N GLU A 647 -23.36 -4.91 -68.86
CA GLU A 647 -23.12 -6.29 -69.26
C GLU A 647 -21.65 -6.74 -69.04
N PRO A 648 -20.63 -6.00 -69.52
CA PRO A 648 -19.22 -6.20 -69.12
C PRO A 648 -18.98 -6.16 -67.61
N TRP A 649 -19.64 -5.25 -66.88
CA TRP A 649 -19.52 -5.14 -65.42
C TRP A 649 -19.91 -6.44 -64.71
N LEU A 650 -21.08 -6.98 -65.06
CA LEU A 650 -21.62 -8.21 -64.48
C LEU A 650 -20.84 -9.45 -64.94
N LYS A 651 -20.53 -9.57 -66.25
CA LYS A 651 -19.74 -10.69 -66.78
C LYS A 651 -18.33 -10.74 -66.19
N GLY A 652 -17.74 -9.58 -65.89
CA GLY A 652 -16.45 -9.47 -65.23
C GLY A 652 -16.46 -9.91 -63.76
N GLY A 653 -17.62 -9.99 -63.11
CA GLY A 653 -17.75 -10.24 -61.68
C GLY A 653 -17.06 -9.15 -60.85
N PHE A 654 -17.17 -7.89 -61.28
CA PHE A 654 -16.62 -6.74 -60.55
C PHE A 654 -17.49 -6.35 -59.34
N GLN A 655 -18.80 -6.64 -59.41
CA GLN A 655 -19.72 -6.47 -58.29
C GLN A 655 -19.28 -7.27 -57.06
N ASP A 656 -19.05 -8.59 -57.22
CA ASP A 656 -18.60 -9.46 -56.13
C ASP A 656 -17.25 -9.04 -55.54
N GLU A 657 -16.38 -8.44 -56.36
CA GLU A 657 -15.07 -7.95 -55.94
C GLU A 657 -15.17 -6.66 -55.11
N LEU A 658 -16.11 -5.78 -55.47
CA LEU A 658 -16.40 -4.55 -54.75
C LEU A 658 -17.00 -4.85 -53.38
N GLU A 659 -18.04 -5.70 -53.33
CA GLU A 659 -18.71 -6.10 -52.09
C GLU A 659 -17.72 -6.73 -51.09
N MET A 660 -16.88 -7.65 -51.56
CA MET A 660 -15.85 -8.27 -50.71
C MET A 660 -14.80 -7.26 -50.22
N GLY A 661 -14.44 -6.27 -51.05
CA GLY A 661 -13.50 -5.22 -50.68
C GLY A 661 -14.05 -4.30 -49.60
N GLU A 662 -15.33 -3.91 -49.70
CA GLU A 662 -16.03 -3.09 -48.71
C GLU A 662 -16.21 -3.84 -47.39
N ASP A 663 -16.71 -5.08 -47.44
CA ASP A 663 -16.85 -5.95 -46.25
C ASP A 663 -15.53 -6.10 -45.50
N LEU A 664 -14.41 -6.20 -46.22
CA LEU A 664 -13.11 -6.36 -45.61
C LEU A 664 -12.61 -5.09 -44.92
N LEU A 665 -12.80 -3.94 -45.55
CA LEU A 665 -12.42 -2.65 -44.99
C LEU A 665 -13.23 -2.33 -43.72
N ASP A 666 -14.52 -2.66 -43.72
CA ASP A 666 -15.41 -2.37 -42.60
C ASP A 666 -15.18 -3.29 -41.39
N ASN A 667 -14.81 -4.56 -41.62
CA ASN A 667 -14.73 -5.56 -40.55
C ASN A 667 -13.30 -5.79 -40.01
N LEU A 668 -12.25 -5.58 -40.80
CA LEU A 668 -10.87 -5.95 -40.40
C LEU A 668 -9.95 -4.76 -40.07
N PHE A 669 -10.30 -3.54 -40.48
CA PHE A 669 -9.41 -2.38 -40.34
C PHE A 669 -10.04 -1.22 -39.54
N PRO A 670 -9.23 -0.33 -38.93
CA PRO A 670 -9.74 0.84 -38.22
C PRO A 670 -10.47 1.81 -39.16
N SER A 671 -11.72 2.15 -38.83
CA SER A 671 -12.60 2.97 -39.69
C SER A 671 -12.03 4.34 -40.08
N THR A 672 -11.27 4.98 -39.19
CA THR A 672 -10.62 6.28 -39.49
C THR A 672 -9.53 6.15 -40.53
N ALA A 673 -8.67 5.12 -40.42
CA ALA A 673 -7.58 4.89 -41.36
C ALA A 673 -8.10 4.47 -42.75
N VAL A 674 -9.20 3.70 -42.78
CA VAL A 674 -9.90 3.32 -44.01
C VAL A 674 -10.46 4.56 -44.72
N ALA A 675 -11.15 5.44 -44.00
CA ALA A 675 -11.73 6.64 -44.58
C ALA A 675 -10.67 7.57 -45.19
N GLU A 676 -9.54 7.76 -44.49
CA GLU A 676 -8.41 8.54 -44.98
C GLU A 676 -7.79 7.93 -46.25
N ALA A 677 -7.55 6.61 -46.25
CA ALA A 677 -6.97 5.91 -47.41
C ALA A 677 -7.90 5.97 -48.63
N ARG A 678 -9.21 5.71 -48.44
CA ARG A 678 -10.20 5.81 -49.53
C ARG A 678 -10.29 7.23 -50.09
N ALA A 679 -10.32 8.24 -49.24
CA ALA A 679 -10.34 9.64 -49.67
C ALA A 679 -9.09 10.02 -50.47
N ALA A 680 -7.91 9.57 -50.03
CA ALA A 680 -6.64 9.80 -50.73
C ALA A 680 -6.64 9.15 -52.12
N TRP A 681 -7.08 7.89 -52.24
CA TRP A 681 -7.15 7.21 -53.53
C TRP A 681 -8.19 7.80 -54.47
N ARG A 682 -9.36 8.18 -53.95
CA ARG A 682 -10.38 8.90 -54.74
C ARG A 682 -9.83 10.20 -55.33
N ALA A 683 -9.13 11.00 -54.53
CA ALA A 683 -8.54 12.24 -54.98
C ALA A 683 -7.49 12.01 -56.10
N ARG A 684 -6.62 11.00 -55.94
CA ARG A 684 -5.59 10.66 -56.94
C ARG A 684 -6.18 10.13 -58.24
N ILE A 685 -7.25 9.36 -58.16
CA ILE A 685 -7.97 8.83 -59.31
C ILE A 685 -8.64 9.97 -60.11
N LEU A 686 -9.33 10.88 -59.41
CA LEU A 686 -9.98 12.05 -60.03
C LEU A 686 -8.98 13.06 -60.62
N ALA A 687 -7.78 13.15 -60.06
CA ALA A 687 -6.71 13.99 -60.58
C ALA A 687 -5.95 13.37 -61.78
N GLY A 688 -6.38 12.19 -62.28
CA GLY A 688 -5.74 11.50 -63.40
C GLY A 688 -4.36 10.90 -63.09
N GLU A 689 -3.91 10.95 -61.83
CA GLU A 689 -2.59 10.48 -61.39
C GLU A 689 -2.49 8.95 -61.34
N HIS A 690 -3.64 8.26 -61.31
CA HIS A 690 -3.72 6.80 -61.21
C HIS A 690 -4.37 6.17 -62.44
N MET A 691 -3.75 5.09 -62.95
CA MET A 691 -4.30 4.32 -64.08
C MET A 691 -5.14 3.15 -63.56
N ILE A 692 -6.41 3.12 -63.93
CA ILE A 692 -7.34 2.07 -63.57
C ILE A 692 -7.20 0.91 -64.58
N PRO A 693 -6.85 -0.31 -64.14
CA PRO A 693 -6.73 -1.46 -65.02
C PRO A 693 -8.04 -1.77 -65.74
N GLY A 694 -8.01 -1.76 -67.08
CA GLY A 694 -9.18 -2.04 -67.93
C GLY A 694 -10.02 -0.81 -68.29
N LEU A 695 -9.77 0.36 -67.68
CA LEU A 695 -10.48 1.62 -67.99
C LEU A 695 -9.54 2.76 -68.45
N GLY A 696 -8.29 2.80 -67.98
CA GLY A 696 -7.33 3.86 -68.33
C GLY A 696 -7.27 4.99 -67.30
N ARG A 697 -6.89 6.21 -67.72
CA ARG A 697 -6.92 7.43 -66.88
C ARG A 697 -8.22 8.19 -67.13
N ILE A 698 -8.81 8.78 -66.10
CA ILE A 698 -10.10 9.48 -66.19
C ILE A 698 -10.03 10.68 -67.13
N ASP A 699 -8.93 11.45 -67.12
CA ASP A 699 -8.75 12.63 -68.00
C ASP A 699 -8.84 12.28 -69.50
N GLN A 700 -8.60 11.02 -69.88
CA GLN A 700 -8.71 10.54 -71.27
C GLN A 700 -10.12 10.07 -71.64
N LEU A 701 -11.02 9.89 -70.67
CA LEU A 701 -12.39 9.44 -70.89
C LEU A 701 -13.31 10.60 -71.28
N GLU A 702 -13.05 11.82 -70.78
CA GLU A 702 -13.83 13.03 -71.12
C GLU A 702 -13.59 13.53 -72.56
N GLU A 703 -12.46 13.22 -73.20
CA GLU A 703 -12.17 13.59 -74.60
C GLU A 703 -12.81 12.67 -75.65
N THR A 704 -13.42 11.55 -75.22
CA THR A 704 -13.98 10.52 -76.13
C THR A 704 -15.50 10.31 -76.01
N ALA A 705 -16.21 11.16 -75.26
CA ALA A 705 -17.67 11.12 -75.11
C ALA A 705 -18.41 11.93 -76.18
#